data_AF-A0A6L8ETH2-F1
#
_entry.id   AF-A0A6L8ETH2-F1
#
_cell.length_a   1.000
_cell.length_b   1.000
_cell.length_c   1.000
_cell.angle_alpha   90.00
_cell.angle_beta   90.00
_cell.angle_gamma   90.00
#
_symmetry.space_group_name_H-M   'P 1'
#
loop_
_entity.id
_entity.type
_entity.pdbx_description
1 polymer ?
#
loop_
_entity_poly.entity_id
_entity_poly.type
_entity_poly.pdbx_seq_one_letter_code
_entity_poly.pdbx_strand_id
1 'polypeptide(L)'
;MDYDFTAVARLPSPGDNVAITTQTLEGGTRIHYNGQQIELSHTILEGHRFAIESISEEAPLLSWGLPFGFATRPVAPGDYVCNQKMIASLSIRNLPFALPETPNFSDKMAPYQLDDVEFRPGKQVQRHANERSFLGYQRSGNRGVGTRNYIVVMGTTARTSGFARRLAETCSRHAEAYPNVDGIVAVTHTEGGESQTPNNVEMLLRTLAGFTVHPNIGAMLLVDYGTEAVTNEMLRSYMLREGYALDDVVHRFYRLQGSFDTDLSKGREIINGWLASVNSVPRTEQPLENLKIALQCGGSDAFSGVSGNPLAAYVAKEVIRYGGCANLAETDELIGSEAYILQNVRDLPTARTFLNTIERFKERVSWHGHSAEGNPSGGNNFRGLYNIAIKSIGAAMKRHPDVCLDYVINYSELMKKPGYYFMDSPGNDLESIAGQVASGSNMIFFVTGNGSITNFPFVPTIKIVTTTGRYEMLSTDMDVNAGAYLDGTPMEALGESMLDLTVDVASGERSVGEKAGHSQVSLWRDWKQTGPVDLDPLLTASDLKSGEPIALDAVTETQRRVPTTLQFRALQTEAGYRADQVGLILPTSLCSGQIAQMIAHRCNERGIGEKQGISGFVALPHTEGCGVSGGRSEEIYTRTMIGHLTHPKVALGLLLEHGCEKTHNDHVRHEIQKLGISPERYGWASVQLDGGIDAVIEKVQEWFSETLADKPDVPVVDAGLEHLCIAVTSTGEATGEVSQSLTQLTSRIVAAGGTVIVPANATFLQSSRHAPSCRPLAELSPTLAYGQRVTKAGFHIMETPTDQPTETLTGLGATGVDLALAHIVGAPWQSHVMVPLIQVSTDTTTQSNYSADLDLLTAHVDGLLALIVEVASRQYTPQLHGKGNTDFQLTRGLLGISM
;
A
#
# COMPACT_ATOMS: atom_id res chain seq x y z
N MET A 1 -39.63 19.41 -5.44
CA MET A 1 -39.71 18.71 -6.75
C MET A 1 -40.39 17.37 -6.51
N ASP A 2 -41.13 16.84 -7.49
CA ASP A 2 -41.82 15.56 -7.37
C ASP A 2 -41.13 14.52 -8.28
N TYR A 3 -40.76 13.37 -7.73
CA TYR A 3 -40.10 12.28 -8.44
C TYR A 3 -40.82 10.95 -8.26
N ASP A 4 -40.77 10.09 -9.27
CA ASP A 4 -41.02 8.66 -9.08
C ASP A 4 -39.83 8.01 -8.35
N PHE A 5 -40.09 7.05 -7.45
CA PHE A 5 -39.05 6.40 -6.65
C PHE A 5 -37.90 5.85 -7.49
N THR A 6 -38.22 5.16 -8.59
CA THR A 6 -37.21 4.50 -9.44
C THR A 6 -36.33 5.49 -10.21
N ALA A 7 -36.71 6.76 -10.28
CA ALA A 7 -35.87 7.79 -10.90
C ALA A 7 -34.74 8.26 -9.98
N VAL A 8 -34.91 8.17 -8.66
CA VAL A 8 -34.02 8.87 -7.69
C VAL A 8 -33.57 8.02 -6.50
N ALA A 9 -34.10 6.81 -6.34
CA ALA A 9 -33.79 5.95 -5.22
C ALA A 9 -33.80 4.45 -5.59
N ARG A 10 -33.05 3.64 -4.84
CA ARG A 10 -32.98 2.18 -4.98
C ARG A 10 -33.25 1.52 -3.62
N LEU A 11 -34.04 0.46 -3.65
CA LEU A 11 -34.20 -0.45 -2.52
C LEU A 11 -33.29 -1.67 -2.76
N PRO A 12 -32.34 -1.99 -1.86
CA PRO A 12 -31.38 -3.07 -2.10
C PRO A 12 -32.03 -4.46 -2.23
N SER A 13 -33.05 -4.74 -1.41
CA SER A 13 -33.88 -5.94 -1.52
C SER A 13 -35.35 -5.62 -1.18
N PRO A 14 -36.32 -6.34 -1.76
CA PRO A 14 -37.69 -6.32 -1.26
C PRO A 14 -37.73 -6.60 0.26
N GLY A 15 -38.49 -5.79 1.01
CA GLY A 15 -38.61 -5.90 2.46
C GLY A 15 -37.65 -5.02 3.27
N ASP A 16 -36.68 -4.36 2.63
CA ASP A 16 -35.90 -3.31 3.29
C ASP A 16 -36.80 -2.11 3.62
N ASN A 17 -36.47 -1.39 4.70
CA ASN A 17 -37.24 -0.25 5.20
C ASN A 17 -36.54 1.11 4.99
N VAL A 18 -35.33 1.09 4.40
CA VAL A 18 -34.58 2.29 4.02
C VAL A 18 -34.11 2.19 2.58
N ALA A 19 -34.23 3.29 1.83
CA ALA A 19 -33.80 3.38 0.43
C ALA A 19 -32.50 4.18 0.29
N ILE A 20 -31.72 3.88 -0.74
CA ILE A 20 -30.50 4.60 -1.13
C ILE A 20 -30.86 5.63 -2.19
N THR A 21 -30.46 6.88 -2.03
CA THR A 21 -30.61 7.91 -3.07
C THR A 21 -29.56 7.75 -4.17
N THR A 22 -29.93 7.89 -5.45
CA THR A 22 -29.00 7.77 -6.59
C THR A 22 -28.39 9.10 -7.02
N GLN A 23 -28.79 10.20 -6.38
CA GLN A 23 -28.28 11.55 -6.57
C GLN A 23 -28.54 12.35 -5.30
N THR A 24 -27.94 13.55 -5.19
CA THR A 24 -28.27 14.44 -4.08
C THR A 24 -29.68 15.00 -4.27
N LEU A 25 -30.53 14.87 -3.24
CA LEU A 25 -31.92 15.33 -3.24
C LEU A 25 -32.12 16.41 -2.18
N GLU A 26 -32.70 17.54 -2.56
CA GLU A 26 -32.96 18.65 -1.64
C GLU A 26 -34.05 18.32 -0.62
N GLY A 27 -33.94 18.89 0.60
CA GLY A 27 -35.02 18.84 1.58
C GLY A 27 -36.34 19.39 1.04
N GLY A 28 -37.45 18.74 1.37
CA GLY A 28 -38.77 19.02 0.81
C GLY A 28 -39.04 18.37 -0.56
N THR A 29 -38.10 17.60 -1.11
CA THR A 29 -38.35 16.75 -2.29
C THR A 29 -39.41 15.70 -1.97
N ARG A 30 -40.37 15.50 -2.88
CA ARG A 30 -41.44 14.51 -2.75
C ARG A 30 -41.18 13.34 -3.67
N ILE A 31 -41.28 12.14 -3.13
CA ILE A 31 -41.02 10.87 -3.82
C ILE A 31 -42.28 10.02 -3.77
N HIS A 32 -42.76 9.59 -4.93
CA HIS A 32 -43.90 8.68 -5.03
C HIS A 32 -43.42 7.23 -4.96
N TYR A 33 -43.89 6.47 -3.97
CA TYR A 33 -43.53 5.06 -3.75
C TYR A 33 -44.74 4.26 -3.25
N ASN A 34 -45.09 3.16 -3.91
CA ASN A 34 -46.22 2.28 -3.57
C ASN A 34 -47.56 3.02 -3.31
N GLY A 35 -47.83 4.07 -4.09
CA GLY A 35 -49.05 4.89 -3.95
C GLY A 35 -49.04 5.87 -2.77
N GLN A 36 -47.93 5.96 -2.02
CA GLN A 36 -47.69 6.97 -0.99
C GLN A 36 -46.77 8.07 -1.53
N GLN A 37 -46.89 9.26 -0.95
CA GLN A 37 -45.99 10.38 -1.18
C GLN A 37 -45.13 10.58 0.06
N ILE A 38 -43.81 10.46 -0.12
CA ILE A 38 -42.80 10.62 0.94
C ILE A 38 -42.13 11.97 0.72
N GLU A 39 -42.10 12.84 1.72
CA GLU A 39 -41.40 14.14 1.64
C GLU A 39 -40.10 14.07 2.46
N LEU A 40 -38.96 14.43 1.85
CA LEU A 40 -37.66 14.35 2.52
C LEU A 40 -37.52 15.46 3.57
N SER A 41 -37.15 15.08 4.80
CA SER A 41 -37.00 16.07 5.89
C SER A 41 -35.75 16.93 5.78
N HIS A 42 -34.72 16.45 5.07
CA HIS A 42 -33.42 17.11 4.89
C HIS A 42 -32.92 16.90 3.46
N THR A 43 -31.88 17.66 3.09
CA THR A 43 -31.09 17.32 1.89
C THR A 43 -30.33 16.03 2.14
N ILE A 44 -30.42 15.07 1.21
CA ILE A 44 -29.81 13.75 1.31
C ILE A 44 -28.81 13.59 0.17
N LEU A 45 -27.56 13.29 0.50
CA LEU A 45 -26.48 13.08 -0.46
C LEU A 45 -26.65 11.78 -1.24
N GLU A 46 -26.12 11.73 -2.47
CA GLU A 46 -26.02 10.48 -3.25
C GLU A 46 -25.39 9.35 -2.43
N GLY A 47 -26.01 8.16 -2.48
CA GLY A 47 -25.58 6.99 -1.73
C GLY A 47 -26.09 6.96 -0.28
N HIS A 48 -26.63 8.07 0.24
CA HIS A 48 -27.20 8.13 1.59
C HIS A 48 -28.67 7.72 1.59
N ARG A 49 -29.18 7.48 2.80
CA ARG A 49 -30.41 6.72 3.01
C ARG A 49 -31.52 7.50 3.68
N PHE A 50 -32.75 7.19 3.28
CA PHE A 50 -33.96 7.66 3.94
C PHE A 50 -34.92 6.52 4.24
N ALA A 51 -35.73 6.68 5.28
CA ALA A 51 -36.76 5.71 5.62
C ALA A 51 -37.91 5.76 4.60
N ILE A 52 -38.35 4.61 4.11
CA ILE A 52 -39.50 4.52 3.18
C ILE A 52 -40.82 4.20 3.89
N GLU A 53 -40.75 3.83 5.16
CA GLU A 53 -41.88 3.56 6.04
C GLU A 53 -41.57 4.02 7.46
N SER A 54 -42.56 3.95 8.36
CA SER A 54 -42.36 4.32 9.77
C SER A 54 -41.57 3.23 10.49
N ILE A 55 -40.50 3.60 11.17
CA ILE A 55 -39.65 2.68 11.96
C ILE A 55 -39.76 3.06 13.43
N SER A 56 -40.25 2.14 14.25
CA SER A 56 -40.40 2.34 15.70
C SER A 56 -39.03 2.37 16.40
N GLU A 57 -38.98 2.97 17.59
CA GLU A 57 -37.81 2.86 18.48
C GLU A 57 -37.45 1.38 18.75
N GLU A 58 -36.15 1.08 18.81
CA GLU A 58 -35.56 -0.26 18.89
C GLU A 58 -35.84 -1.20 17.70
N ALA A 59 -36.58 -0.77 16.67
CA ALA A 59 -36.78 -1.56 15.46
C ALA A 59 -35.53 -1.55 14.57
N PRO A 60 -35.25 -2.65 13.84
CA PRO A 60 -34.08 -2.74 12.98
C PRO A 60 -34.24 -1.88 11.73
N LEU A 61 -33.14 -1.26 11.29
CA LEU A 61 -33.00 -0.70 9.96
C LEU A 61 -32.37 -1.77 9.05
N LEU A 62 -33.02 -2.04 7.92
CA LEU A 62 -32.74 -3.20 7.08
C LEU A 62 -32.11 -2.80 5.75
N SER A 63 -31.09 -3.55 5.34
CA SER A 63 -30.51 -3.51 3.99
C SER A 63 -30.20 -4.95 3.57
N TRP A 64 -30.66 -5.36 2.38
CA TRP A 64 -30.65 -6.76 1.93
C TRP A 64 -31.32 -7.74 2.91
N GLY A 65 -32.38 -7.29 3.59
CA GLY A 65 -33.12 -8.06 4.60
C GLY A 65 -32.36 -8.28 5.91
N LEU A 66 -31.19 -7.66 6.09
CA LEU A 66 -30.35 -7.78 7.28
C LEU A 66 -30.26 -6.47 8.06
N PRO A 67 -30.26 -6.52 9.39
CA PRO A 67 -30.13 -5.33 10.22
C PRO A 67 -28.73 -4.75 10.11
N PHE A 68 -28.62 -3.45 9.78
CA PHE A 68 -27.37 -2.70 9.89
C PHE A 68 -27.34 -1.74 11.08
N GLY A 69 -28.44 -1.61 11.81
CA GLY A 69 -28.56 -0.77 13.00
C GLY A 69 -29.96 -0.82 13.56
N PHE A 70 -30.17 -0.15 14.70
CA PHE A 70 -31.45 -0.10 15.39
C PHE A 70 -31.84 1.33 15.71
N ALA A 71 -33.09 1.67 15.46
CA ALA A 71 -33.61 3.01 15.66
C ALA A 71 -33.53 3.40 17.15
N THR A 72 -32.97 4.57 17.46
CA THR A 72 -32.86 5.09 18.84
C THR A 72 -34.04 5.98 19.23
N ARG A 73 -34.92 6.24 18.28
CA ARG A 73 -36.18 6.99 18.40
C ARG A 73 -37.04 6.65 17.18
N PRO A 74 -38.35 6.96 17.18
CA PRO A 74 -39.17 6.80 15.98
C PRO A 74 -38.59 7.57 14.78
N VAL A 75 -38.56 6.90 13.61
CA VAL A 75 -38.10 7.45 12.33
C VAL A 75 -39.29 7.47 11.36
N ALA A 76 -39.63 8.64 10.84
CA ALA A 76 -40.76 8.81 9.92
C ALA A 76 -40.35 8.55 8.47
N PRO A 77 -41.28 8.17 7.57
CA PRO A 77 -40.99 8.11 6.14
C PRO A 77 -40.44 9.45 5.63
N GLY A 78 -39.33 9.41 4.89
CA GLY A 78 -38.64 10.59 4.37
C GLY A 78 -37.55 11.14 5.29
N ASP A 79 -37.41 10.62 6.51
CA ASP A 79 -36.32 11.00 7.39
C ASP A 79 -34.98 10.50 6.87
N TYR A 80 -34.00 11.40 6.87
CA TYR A 80 -32.60 11.06 6.65
C TYR A 80 -32.11 10.16 7.79
N VAL A 81 -31.75 8.92 7.45
CA VAL A 81 -31.15 7.97 8.39
C VAL A 81 -29.70 8.36 8.66
N CYS A 82 -29.33 8.57 9.92
CA CYS A 82 -27.98 8.96 10.32
C CYS A 82 -27.61 8.49 11.74
N ASN A 83 -26.41 7.94 11.90
CA ASN A 83 -25.79 7.64 13.19
C ASN A 83 -24.84 8.79 13.61
N GLN A 84 -24.29 8.70 14.82
CA GLN A 84 -23.37 9.70 15.35
C GLN A 84 -22.09 9.83 14.51
N LYS A 85 -21.53 8.71 14.05
CA LYS A 85 -20.29 8.65 13.24
C LYS A 85 -20.47 9.40 11.91
N MET A 86 -21.62 9.24 11.26
CA MET A 86 -21.96 9.90 10.01
C MET A 86 -22.10 11.41 10.18
N ILE A 87 -22.83 11.86 11.20
CA ILE A 87 -22.97 13.30 11.49
C ILE A 87 -21.58 13.92 11.70
N ALA A 88 -20.73 13.30 12.53
CA ALA A 88 -19.38 13.79 12.77
C ALA A 88 -18.51 13.83 11.49
N SER A 89 -18.55 12.76 10.68
CA SER A 89 -17.77 12.65 9.44
C SER A 89 -18.18 13.66 8.37
N LEU A 90 -19.47 14.00 8.30
CA LEU A 90 -19.98 14.99 7.34
C LEU A 90 -19.82 16.43 7.86
N SER A 91 -19.87 16.66 9.18
CA SER A 91 -19.76 18.00 9.78
C SER A 91 -18.39 18.66 9.61
N ILE A 92 -17.34 17.88 9.41
CA ILE A 92 -16.00 18.42 9.09
C ILE A 92 -15.86 18.87 7.63
N ARG A 93 -16.87 18.59 6.79
CA ARG A 93 -16.90 19.01 5.38
C ARG A 93 -17.69 20.31 5.24
N ASN A 94 -17.30 21.13 4.27
CA ASN A 94 -18.00 22.37 3.96
C ASN A 94 -19.23 22.10 3.06
N LEU A 95 -20.32 21.61 3.67
CA LEU A 95 -21.58 21.32 2.96
C LEU A 95 -22.49 22.55 2.90
N PRO A 96 -23.17 22.83 1.76
CA PRO A 96 -24.00 24.03 1.60
C PRO A 96 -25.41 23.90 2.21
N PHE A 97 -25.65 22.87 3.03
CA PHE A 97 -26.95 22.56 3.62
C PHE A 97 -26.79 22.02 5.04
N ALA A 98 -27.87 22.09 5.83
CA ALA A 98 -27.89 21.59 7.20
C ALA A 98 -28.02 20.06 7.24
N LEU A 99 -27.22 19.44 8.12
CA LEU A 99 -27.34 18.03 8.48
C LEU A 99 -28.34 17.86 9.63
N PRO A 100 -28.90 16.65 9.84
CA PRO A 100 -29.65 16.34 11.05
C PRO A 100 -28.83 16.63 12.33
N GLU A 101 -29.43 17.33 13.30
CA GLU A 101 -28.75 17.71 14.55
C GLU A 101 -28.49 16.52 15.48
N THR A 102 -29.34 15.49 15.42
CA THR A 102 -29.27 14.33 16.31
C THR A 102 -29.37 13.03 15.51
N PRO A 103 -28.62 11.99 15.90
CA PRO A 103 -28.72 10.68 15.27
C PRO A 103 -30.10 10.06 15.54
N ASN A 104 -30.51 9.14 14.66
CA ASN A 104 -31.78 8.41 14.78
C ASN A 104 -31.63 6.88 14.81
N PHE A 105 -30.40 6.37 14.69
CA PHE A 105 -30.10 4.96 14.90
C PHE A 105 -28.71 4.74 15.52
N SER A 106 -28.52 3.55 16.11
CA SER A 106 -27.26 3.08 16.69
C SER A 106 -26.66 1.93 15.87
N ASP A 107 -25.33 1.82 15.90
CA ASP A 107 -24.56 0.79 15.17
C ASP A 107 -24.56 -0.58 15.86
N LYS A 108 -25.56 -0.84 16.72
CA LYS A 108 -25.64 -2.10 17.46
C LYS A 108 -25.77 -3.27 16.49
N MET A 109 -24.87 -4.24 16.62
CA MET A 109 -24.89 -5.49 15.85
C MET A 109 -25.24 -6.66 16.77
N ALA A 110 -26.18 -7.50 16.34
CA ALA A 110 -26.47 -8.75 17.05
C ALA A 110 -25.40 -9.80 16.67
N PRO A 111 -24.74 -10.46 17.63
CA PRO A 111 -23.82 -11.55 17.33
C PRO A 111 -24.56 -12.67 16.59
N TYR A 112 -23.98 -13.17 15.50
CA TYR A 112 -24.51 -14.34 14.82
C TYR A 112 -24.32 -15.60 15.67
N GLN A 113 -25.38 -16.39 15.83
CA GLN A 113 -25.34 -17.68 16.51
C GLN A 113 -25.68 -18.79 15.52
N LEU A 114 -24.73 -19.70 15.31
CA LEU A 114 -24.94 -20.88 14.49
C LEU A 114 -25.84 -21.87 15.24
N ASP A 115 -26.98 -22.20 14.66
CA ASP A 115 -27.84 -23.28 15.16
C ASP A 115 -27.41 -24.61 14.52
N ASP A 116 -26.67 -25.41 15.29
CA ASP A 116 -26.18 -26.72 14.84
C ASP A 116 -27.33 -27.72 14.55
N VAL A 117 -28.48 -27.55 15.18
CA VAL A 117 -29.63 -28.47 15.05
C VAL A 117 -30.41 -28.16 13.77
N GLU A 118 -30.60 -26.87 13.48
CA GLU A 118 -31.26 -26.41 12.26
C GLU A 118 -30.33 -26.31 11.05
N PHE A 119 -29.02 -26.47 11.23
CA PHE A 119 -28.05 -26.47 10.13
C PHE A 119 -28.40 -27.50 9.05
N ARG A 120 -28.41 -27.06 7.78
CA ARG A 120 -28.58 -27.92 6.61
C ARG A 120 -27.41 -27.69 5.65
N PRO A 121 -26.67 -28.75 5.27
CA PRO A 121 -25.64 -28.66 4.24
C PRO A 121 -26.15 -28.01 2.95
N GLY A 122 -25.42 -26.99 2.50
CA GLY A 122 -25.63 -26.30 1.25
C GLY A 122 -25.37 -27.20 0.03
N LYS A 123 -25.86 -26.77 -1.13
CA LYS A 123 -25.63 -27.45 -2.41
C LYS A 123 -24.96 -26.49 -3.37
N GLN A 124 -23.94 -26.98 -4.07
CA GLN A 124 -23.29 -26.21 -5.11
C GLN A 124 -24.18 -26.15 -6.36
N VAL A 125 -24.06 -25.06 -7.12
CA VAL A 125 -24.76 -24.85 -8.40
C VAL A 125 -24.50 -25.98 -9.39
N GLN A 126 -25.50 -26.28 -10.22
CA GLN A 126 -25.38 -27.31 -11.25
C GLN A 126 -24.42 -26.86 -12.35
N ARG A 127 -23.48 -27.75 -12.70
CA ARG A 127 -22.56 -27.52 -13.81
C ARG A 127 -23.27 -27.42 -15.14
N HIS A 128 -22.73 -26.61 -16.04
CA HIS A 128 -23.14 -26.61 -17.43
C HIS A 128 -22.85 -27.96 -18.08
N ALA A 129 -23.74 -28.38 -18.99
CA ALA A 129 -23.54 -29.60 -19.77
C ALA A 129 -22.53 -29.39 -20.92
N ASN A 130 -22.43 -28.15 -21.40
CA ASN A 130 -21.51 -27.76 -22.46
C ASN A 130 -20.23 -27.18 -21.85
N GLU A 131 -19.12 -27.39 -22.54
CA GLU A 131 -17.83 -26.79 -22.19
C GLU A 131 -17.70 -25.40 -22.84
N ARG A 132 -17.05 -24.49 -22.12
CA ARG A 132 -16.59 -23.19 -22.63
C ARG A 132 -15.09 -23.12 -22.43
N SER A 133 -14.34 -22.53 -23.36
CA SER A 133 -12.88 -22.50 -23.35
C SER A 133 -12.31 -21.09 -23.45
N PHE A 134 -11.02 -20.95 -23.14
CA PHE A 134 -10.20 -19.76 -23.35
C PHE A 134 -8.81 -20.16 -23.87
N LEU A 135 -8.05 -19.22 -24.44
CA LEU A 135 -6.68 -19.49 -24.91
C LEU A 135 -5.66 -19.32 -23.78
N GLY A 136 -5.26 -20.42 -23.14
CA GLY A 136 -4.35 -20.43 -21.99
C GLY A 136 -3.00 -21.11 -22.23
N TYR A 137 -2.04 -20.84 -21.34
CA TYR A 137 -0.72 -21.50 -21.31
C TYR A 137 -0.78 -22.72 -20.39
N GLN A 138 -0.90 -23.92 -20.97
CA GLN A 138 -0.82 -25.16 -20.21
C GLN A 138 0.57 -25.32 -19.58
N ARG A 139 0.64 -25.47 -18.25
CA ARG A 139 1.89 -25.72 -17.53
C ARG A 139 2.13 -27.21 -17.32
N SER A 140 3.38 -27.56 -17.06
CA SER A 140 3.75 -28.94 -16.69
C SER A 140 3.21 -29.30 -15.31
N GLY A 141 3.10 -30.61 -15.08
CA GLY A 141 2.65 -31.16 -13.80
C GLY A 141 1.26 -30.69 -13.40
N ASN A 142 1.10 -30.28 -12.14
CA ASN A 142 -0.17 -29.87 -11.54
C ASN A 142 -0.29 -28.33 -11.38
N ARG A 143 0.58 -27.56 -12.03
CA ARG A 143 0.59 -26.09 -11.92
C ARG A 143 -0.65 -25.41 -12.49
N GLY A 144 -1.36 -26.08 -13.39
CA GLY A 144 -2.60 -25.59 -14.02
C GLY A 144 -2.35 -24.82 -15.31
N VAL A 145 -3.25 -23.87 -15.62
CA VAL A 145 -3.23 -23.10 -16.87
C VAL A 145 -3.05 -21.61 -16.56
N GLY A 146 -2.09 -20.99 -17.22
CA GLY A 146 -1.84 -19.55 -17.12
C GLY A 146 -2.71 -18.75 -18.09
N THR A 147 -3.24 -17.62 -17.64
CA THR A 147 -3.82 -16.56 -18.51
C THR A 147 -2.73 -15.66 -19.09
N ARG A 148 -1.53 -15.68 -18.49
CA ARG A 148 -0.31 -14.96 -18.90
C ARG A 148 0.94 -15.84 -18.79
N ASN A 149 2.05 -15.35 -19.31
CA ASN A 149 3.36 -16.00 -19.34
C ASN A 149 4.47 -14.97 -19.08
N TYR A 150 4.66 -14.64 -17.81
CA TYR A 150 5.67 -13.69 -17.33
C TYR A 150 6.96 -14.38 -16.89
N ILE A 151 8.07 -13.66 -17.02
CA ILE A 151 9.30 -13.94 -16.26
C ILE A 151 9.30 -12.99 -15.06
N VAL A 152 9.50 -13.53 -13.86
CA VAL A 152 9.44 -12.73 -12.63
C VAL A 152 10.79 -12.70 -11.92
N VAL A 153 11.18 -11.52 -11.45
CA VAL A 153 12.30 -11.31 -10.52
C VAL A 153 11.72 -10.98 -9.15
N MET A 154 11.99 -11.81 -8.15
CA MET A 154 11.40 -11.68 -6.81
C MET A 154 12.48 -11.66 -5.74
N GLY A 155 12.44 -10.66 -4.87
CA GLY A 155 13.22 -10.65 -3.64
C GLY A 155 12.58 -11.55 -2.58
N THR A 156 13.37 -12.26 -1.77
CA THR A 156 12.81 -12.96 -0.58
C THR A 156 12.54 -12.00 0.58
N THR A 157 13.12 -10.80 0.53
CA THR A 157 12.97 -9.74 1.52
C THR A 157 12.97 -8.35 0.88
N ALA A 158 12.49 -7.36 1.62
CA ALA A 158 12.53 -5.96 1.22
C ALA A 158 13.93 -5.42 0.87
N ARG A 159 15.01 -6.03 1.40
CA ARG A 159 16.40 -5.58 1.17
C ARG A 159 16.88 -5.70 -0.27
N THR A 160 16.16 -6.47 -1.09
CA THR A 160 16.50 -6.75 -2.49
C THR A 160 15.55 -6.08 -3.48
N SER A 161 14.58 -5.29 -2.99
CA SER A 161 13.56 -4.64 -3.84
C SER A 161 14.16 -3.73 -4.90
N GLY A 162 15.18 -2.93 -4.54
CA GLY A 162 15.88 -2.04 -5.47
C GLY A 162 16.60 -2.81 -6.58
N PHE A 163 17.27 -3.92 -6.22
CA PHE A 163 17.92 -4.81 -7.18
C PHE A 163 16.91 -5.47 -8.12
N ALA A 164 15.82 -6.03 -7.59
CA ALA A 164 14.80 -6.72 -8.37
C ALA A 164 14.12 -5.78 -9.39
N ARG A 165 13.74 -4.56 -8.95
CA ARG A 165 13.18 -3.52 -9.84
C ARG A 165 14.17 -3.17 -10.95
N ARG A 166 15.42 -2.88 -10.59
CA ARG A 166 16.46 -2.51 -11.56
C ARG A 166 16.74 -3.62 -12.58
N LEU A 167 16.76 -4.88 -12.15
CA LEU A 167 16.98 -6.00 -13.04
C LEU A 167 15.80 -6.20 -14.01
N ALA A 168 14.56 -6.14 -13.52
CA ALA A 168 13.37 -6.25 -14.37
C ALA A 168 13.31 -5.11 -15.40
N GLU A 169 13.52 -3.86 -14.97
CA GLU A 169 13.55 -2.67 -15.85
C GLU A 169 14.58 -2.83 -16.98
N THR A 170 15.81 -3.26 -16.64
CA THR A 170 16.89 -3.42 -17.64
C THR A 170 16.69 -4.58 -18.60
N CYS A 171 15.85 -5.56 -18.24
CA CYS A 171 15.52 -6.70 -19.10
C CYS A 171 14.19 -6.53 -19.85
N SER A 172 13.33 -5.59 -19.45
CA SER A 172 11.96 -5.42 -19.96
C SER A 172 11.85 -5.46 -21.50
N ARG A 173 12.69 -4.66 -22.19
CA ARG A 173 12.71 -4.59 -23.66
C ARG A 173 13.12 -5.90 -24.36
N HIS A 174 13.80 -6.81 -23.66
CA HIS A 174 14.20 -8.09 -24.27
C HIS A 174 12.99 -8.99 -24.54
N ALA A 175 11.90 -8.87 -23.77
CA ALA A 175 10.69 -9.65 -23.99
C ALA A 175 9.95 -9.24 -25.28
N GLU A 176 10.14 -8.02 -25.79
CA GLU A 176 9.47 -7.54 -27.01
C GLU A 176 9.76 -8.40 -28.25
N ALA A 177 10.90 -9.12 -28.26
CA ALA A 177 11.26 -10.04 -29.34
C ALA A 177 10.59 -11.43 -29.24
N TYR A 178 9.82 -11.70 -28.19
CA TYR A 178 9.27 -13.01 -27.87
C TYR A 178 7.74 -12.93 -27.67
N PRO A 179 6.94 -13.21 -28.71
CA PRO A 179 5.49 -12.94 -28.71
C PRO A 179 4.68 -13.73 -27.68
N ASN A 180 5.21 -14.85 -27.16
CA ASN A 180 4.56 -15.64 -26.12
C ASN A 180 5.05 -15.27 -24.70
N VAL A 181 5.88 -14.23 -24.55
CA VAL A 181 6.33 -13.73 -23.24
C VAL A 181 5.60 -12.41 -22.99
N ASP A 182 4.68 -12.41 -22.03
CA ASP A 182 3.85 -11.23 -21.74
C ASP A 182 4.66 -10.09 -21.09
N GLY A 183 5.80 -10.42 -20.46
CA GLY A 183 6.74 -9.42 -19.95
C GLY A 183 7.74 -9.97 -18.94
N ILE A 184 8.60 -9.07 -18.46
CA ILE A 184 9.55 -9.32 -17.35
C ILE A 184 9.25 -8.31 -16.25
N VAL A 185 8.82 -8.79 -15.09
CA VAL A 185 8.32 -7.93 -14.01
C VAL A 185 9.03 -8.22 -12.69
N ALA A 186 9.13 -7.21 -11.84
CA ALA A 186 9.61 -7.36 -10.48
C ALA A 186 8.43 -7.59 -9.52
N VAL A 187 8.61 -8.49 -8.56
CA VAL A 187 7.74 -8.64 -7.40
C VAL A 187 8.55 -8.22 -6.18
N THR A 188 8.25 -7.03 -5.67
CA THR A 188 8.89 -6.44 -4.49
C THR A 188 7.88 -6.27 -3.37
N HIS A 189 8.32 -6.44 -2.12
CA HIS A 189 7.48 -6.35 -0.94
C HIS A 189 8.24 -5.80 0.27
N THR A 190 7.52 -5.50 1.35
CA THR A 190 8.05 -4.85 2.56
C THR A 190 8.60 -5.81 3.62
N GLU A 191 8.34 -7.10 3.47
CA GLU A 191 8.58 -8.11 4.52
C GLU A 191 10.02 -8.61 4.62
N GLY A 192 10.36 -9.16 5.79
CA GLY A 192 11.62 -9.90 6.03
C GLY A 192 12.90 -9.05 6.04
N GLY A 193 12.77 -7.72 6.07
CA GLY A 193 13.92 -6.81 6.00
C GLY A 193 14.66 -6.57 7.33
N GLU A 194 14.13 -7.03 8.45
CA GLU A 194 14.73 -6.90 9.79
C GLU A 194 15.75 -8.01 10.07
N SER A 195 16.52 -7.88 11.15
CA SER A 195 17.47 -8.93 11.55
C SER A 195 16.79 -10.13 12.20
N GLN A 196 15.63 -9.91 12.82
CA GLN A 196 14.85 -10.95 13.48
C GLN A 196 13.88 -11.62 12.51
N THR A 197 13.58 -12.89 12.77
CA THR A 197 12.53 -13.62 12.06
C THR A 197 11.19 -12.92 12.27
N PRO A 198 10.45 -12.57 11.21
CA PRO A 198 9.16 -11.91 11.34
C PRO A 198 8.10 -12.86 11.93
N ASN A 199 7.10 -12.31 12.63
CA ASN A 199 6.04 -13.09 13.27
C ASN A 199 5.14 -13.79 12.25
N ASN A 200 5.06 -13.24 11.03
CA ASN A 200 4.30 -13.80 9.91
C ASN A 200 5.13 -14.73 8.99
N VAL A 201 6.31 -15.22 9.40
CA VAL A 201 7.26 -15.94 8.51
C VAL A 201 6.63 -17.11 7.73
N GLU A 202 5.76 -17.90 8.35
CA GLU A 202 5.06 -19.01 7.70
C GLU A 202 4.10 -18.53 6.59
N MET A 203 3.43 -17.39 6.79
CA MET A 203 2.56 -16.77 5.78
C MET A 203 3.38 -16.14 4.65
N LEU A 204 4.50 -15.50 4.98
CA LEU A 204 5.43 -14.98 3.99
C LEU A 204 5.97 -16.08 3.09
N LEU A 205 6.53 -17.15 3.66
CA LEU A 205 7.06 -18.30 2.90
C LEU A 205 5.99 -18.96 2.03
N ARG A 206 4.77 -19.12 2.56
CA ARG A 206 3.62 -19.63 1.78
C ARG A 206 3.31 -18.75 0.59
N THR A 207 3.30 -17.43 0.79
CA THR A 207 2.98 -16.47 -0.27
C THR A 207 4.02 -16.49 -1.38
N LEU A 208 5.32 -16.47 -1.02
CA LEU A 208 6.42 -16.55 -1.98
C LEU A 208 6.43 -17.91 -2.72
N ALA A 209 6.11 -19.01 -2.03
CA ALA A 209 5.98 -20.32 -2.64
C ALA A 209 4.82 -20.39 -3.64
N GLY A 210 3.66 -19.83 -3.28
CA GLY A 210 2.49 -19.70 -4.13
C GLY A 210 2.75 -18.90 -5.40
N PHE A 211 3.42 -17.74 -5.26
CA PHE A 211 3.90 -16.98 -6.42
C PHE A 211 4.81 -17.81 -7.31
N THR A 212 5.81 -18.48 -6.73
CA THR A 212 6.81 -19.26 -7.50
C THR A 212 6.17 -20.30 -8.42
N VAL A 213 5.14 -21.02 -7.95
CA VAL A 213 4.46 -22.06 -8.76
C VAL A 213 3.29 -21.53 -9.58
N HIS A 214 2.95 -20.24 -9.49
CA HIS A 214 1.76 -19.65 -10.10
C HIS A 214 1.71 -19.90 -11.61
N PRO A 215 0.57 -20.29 -12.20
CA PRO A 215 0.50 -20.68 -13.61
C PRO A 215 0.78 -19.54 -14.59
N ASN A 216 0.66 -18.27 -14.18
CA ASN A 216 1.05 -17.14 -15.04
C ASN A 216 2.57 -16.93 -15.17
N ILE A 217 3.38 -17.69 -14.43
CA ILE A 217 4.83 -17.54 -14.43
C ILE A 217 5.47 -18.62 -15.30
N GLY A 218 6.16 -18.18 -16.35
CA GLY A 218 6.99 -19.03 -17.20
C GLY A 218 8.35 -19.33 -16.58
N ALA A 219 8.96 -18.33 -15.93
CA ALA A 219 10.20 -18.51 -15.18
C ALA A 219 10.34 -17.54 -13.99
N MET A 220 11.09 -17.94 -12.96
CA MET A 220 11.28 -17.18 -11.72
C MET A 220 12.76 -17.07 -11.31
N LEU A 221 13.25 -15.84 -11.12
CA LEU A 221 14.53 -15.55 -10.49
C LEU A 221 14.30 -15.05 -9.06
N LEU A 222 14.72 -15.84 -8.06
CA LEU A 222 14.59 -15.50 -6.65
C LEU A 222 15.92 -15.00 -6.11
N VAL A 223 15.94 -13.81 -5.50
CA VAL A 223 17.17 -13.15 -5.06
C VAL A 223 17.20 -12.88 -3.55
N ASP A 224 18.37 -13.12 -2.95
CA ASP A 224 18.70 -12.80 -1.55
C ASP A 224 20.20 -12.49 -1.40
N TYR A 225 20.62 -11.93 -0.26
CA TYR A 225 22.04 -11.88 0.14
C TYR A 225 22.47 -13.14 0.92
N GLY A 226 21.50 -13.95 1.37
CA GLY A 226 21.69 -15.17 2.15
C GLY A 226 22.11 -14.89 3.60
N THR A 227 21.88 -13.68 4.09
CA THR A 227 22.17 -13.24 5.47
C THR A 227 20.94 -12.68 6.18
N GLU A 228 19.84 -12.51 5.44
CA GLU A 228 18.58 -11.99 5.95
C GLU A 228 17.84 -13.04 6.79
N ALA A 229 16.84 -12.58 7.55
CA ALA A 229 15.98 -13.44 8.36
C ALA A 229 15.14 -14.42 7.53
N VAL A 230 14.95 -14.14 6.24
CA VAL A 230 14.23 -15.00 5.29
C VAL A 230 15.07 -15.15 4.02
N THR A 231 15.53 -16.38 3.76
CA THR A 231 16.48 -16.69 2.68
C THR A 231 15.87 -17.58 1.59
N ASN A 232 16.56 -17.63 0.46
CA ASN A 232 16.29 -18.56 -0.63
C ASN A 232 16.26 -20.02 -0.16
N GLU A 233 17.14 -20.40 0.78
CA GLU A 233 17.20 -21.76 1.31
C GLU A 233 15.98 -22.08 2.19
N MET A 234 15.51 -21.12 2.99
CA MET A 234 14.28 -21.28 3.77
C MET A 234 13.06 -21.45 2.87
N LEU A 235 12.94 -20.64 1.82
CA LEU A 235 11.88 -20.76 0.83
C LEU A 235 11.93 -22.10 0.10
N ARG A 236 13.10 -22.51 -0.39
CA ARG A 236 13.29 -23.81 -1.03
C ARG A 236 12.90 -24.96 -0.10
N SER A 237 13.37 -24.92 1.15
CA SER A 237 13.05 -25.94 2.16
C SER A 237 11.56 -26.00 2.46
N TYR A 238 10.91 -24.83 2.59
CA TYR A 238 9.47 -24.72 2.77
C TYR A 238 8.70 -25.35 1.60
N MET A 239 9.07 -24.98 0.36
CA MET A 239 8.43 -25.51 -0.84
C MET A 239 8.51 -27.02 -0.94
N LEU A 240 9.69 -27.60 -0.65
CA LEU A 240 9.89 -29.05 -0.66
C LEU A 240 9.10 -29.75 0.46
N ARG A 241 9.07 -29.17 1.66
CA ARG A 241 8.35 -29.70 2.82
C ARG A 241 6.83 -29.70 2.59
N GLU A 242 6.30 -28.61 2.05
CA GLU A 242 4.86 -28.42 1.81
C GLU A 242 4.38 -28.99 0.46
N GLY A 243 5.28 -29.58 -0.33
CA GLY A 243 4.95 -30.26 -1.59
C GLY A 243 4.57 -29.32 -2.73
N TYR A 244 5.15 -28.11 -2.80
CA TYR A 244 5.02 -27.24 -3.96
C TYR A 244 5.77 -27.84 -5.16
N ALA A 245 5.17 -27.76 -6.35
CA ALA A 245 5.71 -28.33 -7.59
C ALA A 245 6.87 -27.49 -8.17
N LEU A 246 7.95 -27.35 -7.41
CA LEU A 246 9.11 -26.53 -7.76
C LEU A 246 9.83 -27.05 -9.03
N ASP A 247 9.86 -28.37 -9.21
CA ASP A 247 10.47 -29.02 -10.39
C ASP A 247 9.73 -28.73 -11.71
N ASP A 248 8.47 -28.27 -11.62
CA ASP A 248 7.64 -27.85 -12.77
C ASP A 248 7.80 -26.37 -13.13
N VAL A 249 8.73 -25.66 -12.47
CA VAL A 249 8.99 -24.24 -12.70
C VAL A 249 10.41 -24.07 -13.23
N VAL A 250 10.58 -23.34 -14.34
CA VAL A 250 11.91 -22.84 -14.71
C VAL A 250 12.30 -21.78 -13.68
N HIS A 251 13.27 -22.06 -12.82
CA HIS A 251 13.61 -21.13 -11.75
C HIS A 251 15.10 -21.13 -11.42
N ARG A 252 15.54 -20.09 -10.72
CA ARG A 252 16.86 -20.07 -10.07
C ARG A 252 16.79 -19.29 -8.76
N PHE A 253 17.29 -19.91 -7.70
CA PHE A 253 17.65 -19.22 -6.47
C PHE A 253 19.06 -18.63 -6.67
N TYR A 254 19.16 -17.31 -6.63
CA TYR A 254 20.38 -16.57 -6.93
C TYR A 254 20.78 -15.71 -5.73
N ARG A 255 21.98 -15.99 -5.21
CA ARG A 255 22.55 -15.23 -4.09
C ARG A 255 23.38 -14.06 -4.62
N LEU A 256 23.10 -12.86 -4.14
CA LEU A 256 23.87 -11.65 -4.39
C LEU A 256 25.16 -11.70 -3.56
N GLN A 257 26.30 -11.69 -4.24
CA GLN A 257 27.62 -11.85 -3.62
C GLN A 257 28.72 -11.03 -4.30
N GLY A 258 28.45 -10.46 -5.47
CA GLY A 258 29.37 -9.56 -6.16
C GLY A 258 28.94 -8.11 -6.02
N SER A 259 29.58 -7.24 -6.80
CA SER A 259 29.10 -5.87 -6.94
C SER A 259 27.72 -5.83 -7.60
N PHE A 260 26.97 -4.76 -7.36
CA PHE A 260 25.63 -4.53 -7.91
C PHE A 260 25.58 -4.74 -9.43
N ASP A 261 26.50 -4.14 -10.19
CA ASP A 261 26.56 -4.28 -11.66
C ASP A 261 26.95 -5.69 -12.13
N THR A 262 27.78 -6.39 -11.35
CA THR A 262 28.18 -7.77 -11.65
C THR A 262 26.98 -8.70 -11.49
N ASP A 263 26.23 -8.55 -10.39
CA ASP A 263 25.05 -9.36 -10.12
C ASP A 263 23.88 -9.01 -11.05
N LEU A 264 23.70 -7.74 -11.43
CA LEU A 264 22.76 -7.35 -12.49
C LEU A 264 23.11 -8.02 -13.82
N SER A 265 24.40 -8.04 -14.19
CA SER A 265 24.85 -8.65 -15.44
C SER A 265 24.58 -10.16 -15.47
N LYS A 266 24.85 -10.86 -14.37
CA LYS A 266 24.55 -12.30 -14.22
C LYS A 266 23.05 -12.58 -14.19
N GLY A 267 22.27 -11.76 -13.48
CA GLY A 267 20.81 -11.86 -13.48
C GLY A 267 20.23 -11.74 -14.89
N ARG A 268 20.73 -10.77 -15.67
CA ARG A 268 20.35 -10.59 -17.07
C ARG A 268 20.73 -11.77 -17.95
N GLU A 269 21.93 -12.35 -17.76
CA GLU A 269 22.35 -13.56 -18.49
C GLU A 269 21.40 -14.73 -18.22
N ILE A 270 21.02 -14.94 -16.95
CA ILE A 270 20.07 -15.98 -16.55
C ILE A 270 18.72 -15.79 -17.24
N ILE A 271 18.15 -14.59 -17.14
CA ILE A 271 16.84 -14.25 -17.74
C ILE A 271 16.88 -14.42 -19.25
N ASN A 272 17.93 -13.93 -19.91
CA ASN A 272 18.10 -14.06 -21.35
C ASN A 272 18.17 -15.53 -21.79
N GLY A 273 18.79 -16.40 -20.98
CA GLY A 273 18.83 -17.83 -21.21
C GLY A 273 17.46 -18.52 -21.17
N TRP A 274 16.46 -17.92 -20.53
CA TRP A 274 15.11 -18.48 -20.42
C TRP A 274 14.14 -18.01 -21.51
N LEU A 275 14.41 -16.88 -22.16
CA LEU A 275 13.46 -16.26 -23.10
C LEU A 275 12.97 -17.22 -24.19
N ALA A 276 13.89 -17.95 -24.83
CA ALA A 276 13.54 -18.90 -25.88
C ALA A 276 12.68 -20.06 -25.37
N SER A 277 13.00 -20.64 -24.21
CA SER A 277 12.22 -21.74 -23.63
C SER A 277 10.85 -21.29 -23.15
N VAL A 278 10.76 -20.13 -22.50
CA VAL A 278 9.48 -19.57 -22.03
C VAL A 278 8.59 -19.21 -23.22
N ASN A 279 9.17 -18.65 -24.29
CA ASN A 279 8.46 -18.33 -25.52
C ASN A 279 7.99 -19.58 -26.31
N SER A 280 8.60 -20.75 -26.09
CA SER A 280 8.23 -21.98 -26.81
C SER A 280 6.89 -22.58 -26.35
N VAL A 281 6.28 -22.04 -25.28
CA VAL A 281 4.96 -22.46 -24.79
C VAL A 281 3.89 -21.59 -25.44
N PRO A 282 3.14 -22.09 -26.45
CA PRO A 282 2.06 -21.31 -27.05
C PRO A 282 0.80 -21.32 -26.17
N ARG A 283 -0.11 -20.38 -26.43
CA ARG A 283 -1.49 -20.51 -25.97
C ARG A 283 -2.17 -21.69 -26.68
N THR A 284 -3.06 -22.37 -25.97
CA THR A 284 -3.90 -23.46 -26.48
C THR A 284 -5.32 -23.29 -25.96
N GLU A 285 -6.31 -23.88 -26.62
CA GLU A 285 -7.67 -23.93 -26.06
C GLU A 285 -7.67 -24.74 -24.76
N GLN A 286 -8.14 -24.11 -23.69
CA GLN A 286 -8.20 -24.65 -22.34
C GLN A 286 -9.61 -24.49 -21.77
N PRO A 287 -10.16 -25.49 -21.07
CA PRO A 287 -11.50 -25.36 -20.50
C PRO A 287 -11.54 -24.28 -19.42
N LEU A 288 -12.70 -23.60 -19.29
CA LEU A 288 -12.95 -22.58 -18.27
C LEU A 288 -12.81 -23.10 -16.83
N GLU A 289 -12.80 -24.42 -16.62
CA GLU A 289 -12.53 -25.04 -15.31
C GLU A 289 -11.17 -24.65 -14.74
N ASN A 290 -10.24 -24.20 -15.58
CA ASN A 290 -8.92 -23.75 -15.15
C ASN A 290 -8.88 -22.27 -14.72
N LEU A 291 -9.99 -21.54 -14.80
CA LEU A 291 -10.08 -20.19 -14.25
C LEU A 291 -10.27 -20.20 -12.74
N LYS A 292 -9.47 -19.38 -12.08
CA LYS A 292 -9.50 -19.14 -10.64
C LYS A 292 -9.57 -17.64 -10.43
N ILE A 293 -10.76 -17.16 -10.07
CA ILE A 293 -11.06 -15.72 -9.97
C ILE A 293 -10.85 -15.26 -8.53
N ALA A 294 -10.01 -14.25 -8.34
CA ALA A 294 -9.95 -13.46 -7.12
C ALA A 294 -11.07 -12.41 -7.12
N LEU A 295 -11.88 -12.37 -6.07
CA LEU A 295 -12.94 -11.38 -5.86
C LEU A 295 -12.48 -10.38 -4.80
N GLN A 296 -12.30 -9.13 -5.20
CA GLN A 296 -11.74 -8.09 -4.33
C GLN A 296 -12.53 -6.78 -4.42
N CYS A 297 -12.63 -6.05 -3.30
CA CYS A 297 -13.06 -4.66 -3.28
C CYS A 297 -11.88 -3.70 -3.09
N GLY A 298 -12.03 -2.47 -3.59
CA GLY A 298 -11.14 -1.35 -3.29
C GLY A 298 -11.90 -0.22 -2.58
N GLY A 299 -12.02 0.92 -3.24
CA GLY A 299 -12.81 2.05 -2.73
C GLY A 299 -14.33 1.82 -2.77
N SER A 300 -14.87 1.05 -1.82
CA SER A 300 -16.30 0.75 -1.72
C SER A 300 -17.18 1.99 -1.47
N ASP A 301 -18.41 1.93 -1.97
CA ASP A 301 -19.48 2.93 -1.83
C ASP A 301 -20.83 2.23 -1.53
N ALA A 302 -21.90 3.01 -1.37
CA ALA A 302 -23.24 2.48 -1.12
C ALA A 302 -23.79 1.58 -2.26
N PHE A 303 -23.30 1.73 -3.49
CA PHE A 303 -23.76 0.98 -4.66
C PHE A 303 -22.97 -0.30 -4.92
N SER A 304 -21.83 -0.49 -4.25
CA SER A 304 -20.97 -1.66 -4.39
C SER A 304 -21.74 -2.97 -4.18
N GLY A 305 -22.57 -3.04 -3.13
CA GLY A 305 -23.45 -4.19 -2.86
C GLY A 305 -24.70 -4.29 -3.74
N VAL A 306 -24.98 -3.29 -4.59
CA VAL A 306 -26.18 -3.22 -5.44
C VAL A 306 -25.85 -3.55 -6.91
N SER A 307 -24.71 -3.10 -7.41
CA SER A 307 -24.28 -3.28 -8.80
C SER A 307 -23.01 -4.13 -8.93
N GLY A 308 -21.86 -3.59 -8.54
CA GLY A 308 -20.54 -4.17 -8.83
C GLY A 308 -20.30 -5.55 -8.20
N ASN A 309 -20.57 -5.72 -6.90
CA ASN A 309 -20.38 -7.00 -6.21
C ASN A 309 -21.34 -8.08 -6.73
N PRO A 310 -22.65 -7.81 -6.91
CA PRO A 310 -23.56 -8.75 -7.58
C PRO A 310 -23.14 -9.13 -9.00
N LEU A 311 -22.60 -8.20 -9.79
CA LEU A 311 -22.12 -8.49 -11.14
C LEU A 311 -20.90 -9.42 -11.12
N ALA A 312 -19.91 -9.16 -10.26
CA ALA A 312 -18.77 -10.04 -10.05
C ALA A 312 -19.22 -11.44 -9.57
N ALA A 313 -20.21 -11.49 -8.67
CA ALA A 313 -20.79 -12.73 -8.16
C ALA A 313 -21.52 -13.54 -9.25
N TYR A 314 -22.21 -12.86 -10.17
CA TYR A 314 -22.86 -13.51 -11.31
C TYR A 314 -21.83 -14.23 -12.18
N VAL A 315 -20.75 -13.55 -12.57
CA VAL A 315 -19.71 -14.16 -13.42
C VAL A 315 -18.95 -15.25 -12.65
N ALA A 316 -18.68 -15.05 -11.36
CA ALA A 316 -18.08 -16.08 -10.50
C ALA A 316 -18.96 -17.35 -10.42
N LYS A 317 -20.28 -17.19 -10.30
CA LYS A 317 -21.23 -18.32 -10.37
C LYS A 317 -21.09 -19.07 -11.69
N GLU A 318 -21.07 -18.36 -12.82
CA GLU A 318 -20.96 -19.01 -14.13
C GLU A 318 -19.62 -19.74 -14.30
N VAL A 319 -18.51 -19.18 -13.84
CA VAL A 319 -17.21 -19.88 -13.84
C VAL A 319 -17.24 -21.14 -12.97
N ILE A 320 -17.88 -21.11 -11.80
CA ILE A 320 -18.09 -22.31 -10.97
C ILE A 320 -18.98 -23.35 -11.69
N ARG A 321 -20.00 -22.91 -12.44
CA ARG A 321 -20.82 -23.80 -13.28
C ARG A 321 -20.02 -24.44 -14.42
N TYR A 322 -18.96 -23.80 -14.90
CA TYR A 322 -17.99 -24.41 -15.82
C TYR A 322 -16.88 -25.20 -15.11
N GLY A 323 -16.90 -25.30 -13.78
CA GLY A 323 -15.96 -26.11 -13.00
C GLY A 323 -14.73 -25.36 -12.47
N GLY A 324 -14.69 -24.03 -12.58
CA GLY A 324 -13.60 -23.20 -12.06
C GLY A 324 -13.71 -22.90 -10.57
N CYS A 325 -12.95 -21.88 -10.13
CA CYS A 325 -12.93 -21.40 -8.75
C CYS A 325 -13.23 -19.90 -8.66
N ALA A 326 -13.81 -19.49 -7.55
CA ALA A 326 -13.84 -18.10 -7.11
C ALA A 326 -13.38 -18.00 -5.66
N ASN A 327 -12.62 -16.97 -5.33
CA ASN A 327 -12.04 -16.75 -4.00
C ASN A 327 -12.44 -15.39 -3.46
N LEU A 328 -13.25 -15.38 -2.41
CA LEU A 328 -13.55 -14.20 -1.61
C LEU A 328 -12.57 -14.10 -0.44
N ALA A 329 -12.16 -12.89 -0.10
CA ALA A 329 -11.18 -12.61 0.93
C ALA A 329 -11.75 -11.57 1.91
N GLU A 330 -10.92 -10.70 2.50
CA GLU A 330 -11.33 -9.53 3.28
C GLU A 330 -12.12 -9.88 4.55
N THR A 331 -11.48 -10.54 5.53
CA THR A 331 -12.13 -11.06 6.75
C THR A 331 -12.87 -9.99 7.54
N ASP A 332 -12.28 -8.80 7.68
CA ASP A 332 -12.87 -7.67 8.39
C ASP A 332 -14.11 -7.12 7.66
N GLU A 333 -14.10 -7.12 6.32
CA GLU A 333 -15.24 -6.76 5.48
C GLU A 333 -16.35 -7.82 5.43
N LEU A 334 -16.26 -8.90 6.22
CA LEU A 334 -17.38 -9.85 6.39
C LEU A 334 -17.96 -9.85 7.80
N ILE A 335 -17.41 -9.04 8.72
CA ILE A 335 -17.91 -8.92 10.09
C ILE A 335 -19.29 -8.26 10.07
N GLY A 336 -20.32 -8.98 10.50
CA GLY A 336 -21.73 -8.55 10.40
C GLY A 336 -22.51 -9.15 9.24
N SER A 337 -21.85 -9.86 8.33
CA SER A 337 -22.47 -10.53 7.18
C SER A 337 -22.55 -12.04 7.32
N GLU A 338 -22.24 -12.57 8.52
CA GLU A 338 -22.16 -14.01 8.78
C GLU A 338 -23.47 -14.73 8.42
N ALA A 339 -24.60 -14.09 8.75
CA ALA A 339 -25.93 -14.60 8.40
C ALA A 339 -26.10 -14.79 6.89
N TYR A 340 -25.55 -13.91 6.04
CA TYR A 340 -25.63 -14.03 4.59
C TYR A 340 -24.70 -15.13 4.06
N ILE A 341 -23.44 -15.18 4.52
CA ILE A 341 -22.47 -16.17 4.03
C ILE A 341 -22.92 -17.59 4.39
N LEU A 342 -23.47 -17.78 5.60
CA LEU A 342 -23.85 -19.11 6.12
C LEU A 342 -25.21 -19.62 5.64
N GLN A 343 -25.94 -18.85 4.81
CA GLN A 343 -27.18 -19.32 4.16
C GLN A 343 -26.96 -20.53 3.24
N ASN A 344 -25.77 -20.67 2.65
CA ASN A 344 -25.43 -21.78 1.76
C ASN A 344 -23.94 -22.14 1.93
N VAL A 345 -23.66 -23.05 2.85
CA VAL A 345 -22.31 -23.52 3.18
C VAL A 345 -22.28 -25.04 3.18
N ARG A 346 -21.20 -25.61 2.66
CA ARG A 346 -21.11 -27.05 2.34
C ARG A 346 -21.43 -27.95 3.51
N ASP A 347 -20.85 -27.67 4.67
CA ASP A 347 -21.00 -28.49 5.86
C ASP A 347 -20.72 -27.68 7.14
N LEU A 348 -21.08 -28.30 8.28
CA LEU A 348 -20.93 -27.67 9.59
C LEU A 348 -19.46 -27.36 9.94
N PRO A 349 -18.46 -28.22 9.65
CA PRO A 349 -17.05 -27.88 9.82
C PRO A 349 -16.60 -26.63 9.06
N THR A 350 -17.06 -26.44 7.83
CA THR A 350 -16.75 -25.26 7.02
C THR A 350 -17.38 -24.01 7.64
N ALA A 351 -18.64 -24.09 8.08
CA ALA A 351 -19.32 -23.00 8.78
C ALA A 351 -18.57 -22.57 10.07
N ARG A 352 -18.13 -23.53 10.88
CA ARG A 352 -17.35 -23.25 12.10
C ARG A 352 -15.99 -22.66 11.78
N THR A 353 -15.31 -23.15 10.74
CA THR A 353 -14.01 -22.60 10.32
C THR A 353 -14.14 -21.15 9.88
N PHE A 354 -15.22 -20.79 9.18
CA PHE A 354 -15.53 -19.41 8.80
C PHE A 354 -15.69 -18.51 10.04
N LEU A 355 -16.57 -18.90 10.97
CA LEU A 355 -16.81 -18.13 12.21
C LEU A 355 -15.55 -18.00 13.06
N ASN A 356 -14.77 -19.08 13.22
CA ASN A 356 -13.51 -19.04 13.95
C ASN A 356 -12.46 -18.14 13.27
N THR A 357 -12.51 -17.99 11.95
CA THR A 357 -11.61 -17.09 11.23
C THR A 357 -11.93 -15.62 11.55
N ILE A 358 -13.22 -15.27 11.57
CA ILE A 358 -13.68 -13.94 12.00
C ILE A 358 -13.24 -13.66 13.44
N GLU A 359 -13.47 -14.58 14.37
CA GLU A 359 -13.11 -14.37 15.78
C GLU A 359 -11.59 -14.25 16.00
N ARG A 360 -10.78 -15.09 15.32
CA ARG A 360 -9.31 -14.95 15.35
C ARG A 360 -8.83 -13.62 14.78
N PHE A 361 -9.50 -13.10 13.75
CA PHE A 361 -9.15 -11.81 13.18
C PHE A 361 -9.46 -10.68 14.17
N LYS A 362 -10.66 -10.66 14.75
CA LYS A 362 -11.07 -9.70 15.80
C LYS A 362 -10.11 -9.72 16.99
N GLU A 363 -9.75 -10.92 17.46
CA GLU A 363 -8.78 -11.09 18.54
C GLU A 363 -7.42 -10.47 18.17
N ARG A 364 -6.89 -10.79 16.98
CA ARG A 364 -5.60 -10.27 16.52
C ARG A 364 -5.58 -8.74 16.45
N VAL A 365 -6.58 -8.11 15.84
CA VAL A 365 -6.62 -6.64 15.73
C VAL A 365 -6.84 -5.95 17.08
N SER A 366 -7.51 -6.63 18.03
CA SER A 366 -7.69 -6.09 19.38
C SER A 366 -6.38 -5.91 20.14
N TRP A 367 -5.38 -6.77 19.89
CA TRP A 367 -4.05 -6.63 20.50
C TRP A 367 -3.32 -5.36 20.08
N HIS A 368 -3.76 -4.75 18.98
CA HIS A 368 -3.21 -3.52 18.42
C HIS A 368 -4.05 -2.28 18.77
N GLY A 369 -5.13 -2.43 19.55
CA GLY A 369 -6.06 -1.34 19.86
C GLY A 369 -7.06 -1.03 18.75
N HIS A 370 -7.33 -1.99 17.87
CA HIS A 370 -8.30 -1.86 16.79
C HIS A 370 -9.49 -2.81 16.96
N SER A 371 -10.61 -2.43 16.36
CA SER A 371 -11.83 -3.23 16.29
C SER A 371 -12.48 -3.06 14.93
N ALA A 372 -13.39 -3.99 14.59
CA ALA A 372 -14.08 -4.00 13.30
C ALA A 372 -14.89 -2.71 13.06
N GLU A 373 -15.43 -2.09 14.12
CA GLU A 373 -16.19 -0.83 14.07
C GLU A 373 -15.35 0.38 13.59
N GLY A 374 -14.02 0.26 13.63
CA GLY A 374 -13.08 1.23 13.07
C GLY A 374 -13.20 1.35 11.54
N ASN A 375 -13.62 0.30 10.85
CA ASN A 375 -14.00 0.28 9.43
C ASN A 375 -15.52 0.53 9.36
N PRO A 376 -16.12 1.40 8.50
CA PRO A 376 -15.64 2.16 7.32
C PRO A 376 -14.72 3.36 7.59
N SER A 377 -13.92 3.71 6.55
CA SER A 377 -13.10 4.94 6.48
C SER A 377 -13.94 6.20 6.28
N GLY A 378 -13.32 7.39 6.47
CA GLY A 378 -14.00 8.67 6.23
C GLY A 378 -14.49 8.88 4.78
N GLY A 379 -13.77 8.32 3.80
CA GLY A 379 -14.20 8.34 2.39
C GLY A 379 -15.43 7.44 2.15
N ASN A 380 -15.49 6.27 2.80
CA ASN A 380 -16.65 5.39 2.72
C ASN A 380 -17.88 6.00 3.39
N ASN A 381 -17.71 6.65 4.55
CA ASN A 381 -18.79 7.38 5.24
C ASN A 381 -19.41 8.42 4.32
N PHE A 382 -18.58 9.25 3.66
CA PHE A 382 -19.05 10.27 2.72
C PHE A 382 -19.87 9.68 1.56
N ARG A 383 -19.56 8.45 1.13
CA ARG A 383 -20.26 7.73 0.05
C ARG A 383 -21.37 6.79 0.54
N GLY A 384 -21.89 6.98 1.76
CA GLY A 384 -23.10 6.32 2.23
C GLY A 384 -22.92 4.96 2.93
N LEU A 385 -21.70 4.59 3.30
CA LEU A 385 -21.43 3.40 4.13
C LEU A 385 -21.30 3.80 5.59
N TYR A 386 -22.36 3.61 6.37
CA TYR A 386 -22.50 4.22 7.70
C TYR A 386 -21.73 3.50 8.81
N ASN A 387 -21.56 2.18 8.69
CA ASN A 387 -20.93 1.33 9.69
C ASN A 387 -20.41 0.02 9.06
N ILE A 388 -19.76 -0.83 9.86
CA ILE A 388 -19.18 -2.08 9.37
C ILE A 388 -20.26 -3.04 8.86
N ALA A 389 -21.41 -3.14 9.54
CA ALA A 389 -22.48 -4.07 9.13
C ALA A 389 -22.94 -3.83 7.68
N ILE A 390 -23.25 -2.59 7.32
CA ILE A 390 -23.74 -2.28 5.97
C ILE A 390 -22.66 -2.47 4.90
N LYS A 391 -21.40 -2.15 5.22
CA LYS A 391 -20.26 -2.40 4.36
C LYS A 391 -20.09 -3.90 4.12
N SER A 392 -20.14 -4.69 5.20
CA SER A 392 -19.92 -6.12 5.16
C SER A 392 -21.01 -6.87 4.41
N ILE A 393 -22.29 -6.49 4.61
CA ILE A 393 -23.39 -7.07 3.83
C ILE A 393 -23.17 -6.79 2.34
N GLY A 394 -22.78 -5.57 1.99
CA GLY A 394 -22.46 -5.20 0.60
C GLY A 394 -21.27 -6.00 0.04
N ALA A 395 -20.20 -6.20 0.81
CA ALA A 395 -19.04 -7.00 0.42
C ALA A 395 -19.40 -8.49 0.25
N ALA A 396 -20.26 -9.03 1.11
CA ALA A 396 -20.72 -10.41 1.06
C ALA A 396 -21.53 -10.73 -0.21
N MET A 397 -22.12 -9.73 -0.86
CA MET A 397 -22.81 -9.89 -2.16
C MET A 397 -21.90 -10.37 -3.29
N LYS A 398 -20.57 -10.43 -3.09
CA LYS A 398 -19.63 -11.12 -3.99
C LYS A 398 -19.84 -12.64 -4.01
N ARG A 399 -20.56 -13.20 -3.03
CA ARG A 399 -21.12 -14.56 -3.09
C ARG A 399 -22.54 -14.50 -3.64
N HIS A 400 -22.78 -15.10 -4.80
CA HIS A 400 -24.12 -15.24 -5.34
C HIS A 400 -24.96 -16.14 -4.42
N PRO A 401 -26.25 -15.84 -4.14
CA PRO A 401 -27.08 -16.63 -3.21
C PRO A 401 -27.07 -18.15 -3.46
N ASP A 402 -27.19 -18.56 -4.73
CA ASP A 402 -27.15 -19.97 -5.15
C ASP A 402 -25.80 -20.67 -4.98
N VAL A 403 -24.70 -19.93 -4.81
CA VAL A 403 -23.35 -20.49 -4.74
C VAL A 403 -23.03 -20.90 -3.30
N CYS A 404 -22.63 -22.16 -3.14
CA CYS A 404 -22.25 -22.73 -1.86
C CYS A 404 -20.82 -22.32 -1.47
N LEU A 405 -20.60 -21.85 -0.24
CA LEU A 405 -19.25 -21.74 0.33
C LEU A 405 -18.68 -23.15 0.57
N ASP A 406 -17.64 -23.50 -0.18
CA ASP A 406 -17.07 -24.85 -0.18
C ASP A 406 -15.89 -25.02 0.75
N TYR A 407 -15.07 -23.97 0.89
CA TYR A 407 -13.78 -24.04 1.58
C TYR A 407 -13.47 -22.72 2.29
N VAL A 408 -12.90 -22.83 3.48
CA VAL A 408 -12.25 -21.73 4.19
C VAL A 408 -10.78 -22.05 4.30
N ILE A 409 -9.92 -21.17 3.80
CA ILE A 409 -8.48 -21.37 3.71
C ILE A 409 -7.72 -20.26 4.43
N ASN A 410 -6.49 -20.56 4.87
CA ASN A 410 -5.63 -19.53 5.42
C ASN A 410 -5.04 -18.67 4.30
N TYR A 411 -4.57 -17.47 4.63
CA TYR A 411 -3.86 -16.58 3.70
C TYR A 411 -2.82 -17.35 2.86
N SER A 412 -2.89 -17.20 1.53
CA SER A 412 -2.00 -17.83 0.53
C SER A 412 -2.02 -19.35 0.43
N GLU A 413 -2.96 -20.03 1.08
CA GLU A 413 -3.10 -21.48 0.95
C GLU A 413 -3.64 -21.85 -0.45
N LEU A 414 -3.04 -22.84 -1.11
CA LEU A 414 -3.39 -23.19 -2.50
C LEU A 414 -4.83 -23.69 -2.65
N MET A 415 -5.57 -23.13 -3.62
CA MET A 415 -6.86 -23.65 -4.05
C MET A 415 -6.68 -24.92 -4.89
N LYS A 416 -7.04 -26.08 -4.31
CA LYS A 416 -6.80 -27.42 -4.90
C LYS A 416 -8.01 -28.03 -5.61
N LYS A 417 -9.22 -27.52 -5.39
CA LYS A 417 -10.47 -28.10 -5.91
C LYS A 417 -11.35 -27.00 -6.53
N PRO A 418 -12.22 -27.34 -7.49
CA PRO A 418 -13.28 -26.45 -7.95
C PRO A 418 -14.20 -26.00 -6.82
N GLY A 419 -14.76 -24.79 -6.93
CA GLY A 419 -15.75 -24.28 -5.98
C GLY A 419 -15.49 -22.86 -5.49
N TYR A 420 -16.26 -22.46 -4.49
CA TYR A 420 -16.16 -21.13 -3.88
C TYR A 420 -15.35 -21.17 -2.59
N TYR A 421 -14.31 -20.34 -2.53
CA TYR A 421 -13.38 -20.23 -1.42
C TYR A 421 -13.61 -18.94 -0.64
N PHE A 422 -13.41 -19.01 0.67
CA PHE A 422 -13.14 -17.85 1.51
C PHE A 422 -11.70 -17.94 2.06
N MET A 423 -10.92 -16.87 1.95
CA MET A 423 -9.52 -16.80 2.41
C MET A 423 -9.35 -15.78 3.53
N ASP A 424 -8.76 -16.20 4.66
CA ASP A 424 -8.40 -15.28 5.74
C ASP A 424 -7.37 -14.24 5.28
N SER A 425 -7.73 -12.96 5.37
CA SER A 425 -6.93 -11.82 4.89
C SER A 425 -7.46 -10.49 5.46
N PRO A 426 -6.65 -9.41 5.46
CA PRO A 426 -7.16 -8.07 5.70
C PRO A 426 -7.98 -7.58 4.50
N GLY A 427 -8.84 -6.60 4.71
CA GLY A 427 -9.57 -5.82 3.71
C GLY A 427 -8.68 -4.84 2.93
N ASN A 428 -7.43 -4.64 3.35
CA ASN A 428 -6.44 -3.95 2.51
C ASN A 428 -6.28 -4.68 1.16
N ASP A 429 -6.57 -3.97 0.07
CA ASP A 429 -6.77 -4.57 -1.24
C ASP A 429 -5.54 -5.25 -1.81
N LEU A 430 -4.38 -4.61 -1.75
CA LEU A 430 -3.14 -5.15 -2.29
C LEU A 430 -2.61 -6.33 -1.46
N GLU A 431 -2.74 -6.26 -0.12
CA GLU A 431 -2.38 -7.37 0.75
C GLU A 431 -3.31 -8.57 0.52
N SER A 432 -4.63 -8.35 0.37
CA SER A 432 -5.59 -9.41 0.10
C SER A 432 -5.36 -10.09 -1.25
N ILE A 433 -5.20 -9.30 -2.33
CA ILE A 433 -4.92 -9.80 -3.69
C ILE A 433 -3.65 -10.63 -3.71
N ALA A 434 -2.58 -10.21 -3.03
CA ALA A 434 -1.33 -10.97 -2.99
C ALA A 434 -1.56 -12.39 -2.44
N GLY A 435 -2.37 -12.52 -1.39
CA GLY A 435 -2.80 -13.82 -0.88
C GLY A 435 -3.60 -14.62 -1.90
N GLN A 436 -4.58 -13.99 -2.57
CA GLN A 436 -5.44 -14.67 -3.54
C GLN A 436 -4.66 -15.16 -4.77
N VAL A 437 -3.69 -14.35 -5.23
CA VAL A 437 -2.79 -14.72 -6.33
C VAL A 437 -1.87 -15.85 -5.89
N ALA A 438 -1.28 -15.79 -4.69
CA ALA A 438 -0.46 -16.88 -4.17
C ALA A 438 -1.26 -18.19 -3.98
N SER A 439 -2.55 -18.11 -3.66
CA SER A 439 -3.49 -19.24 -3.65
C SER A 439 -3.79 -19.82 -5.03
N GLY A 440 -3.35 -19.16 -6.11
CA GLY A 440 -3.42 -19.63 -7.49
C GLY A 440 -4.42 -18.90 -8.39
N SER A 441 -4.96 -17.74 -7.98
CA SER A 441 -5.90 -16.97 -8.80
C SER A 441 -5.21 -16.39 -10.04
N ASN A 442 -5.67 -16.78 -11.22
CA ASN A 442 -5.10 -16.35 -12.51
C ASN A 442 -5.93 -15.26 -13.22
N MET A 443 -6.93 -14.71 -12.53
CA MET A 443 -7.73 -13.55 -12.93
C MET A 443 -8.19 -12.81 -11.67
N ILE A 444 -8.23 -11.47 -11.70
CA ILE A 444 -8.74 -10.65 -10.60
C ILE A 444 -9.96 -9.87 -11.08
N PHE A 445 -11.06 -9.94 -10.33
CA PHE A 445 -12.18 -9.01 -10.43
C PHE A 445 -12.09 -8.00 -9.30
N PHE A 446 -11.91 -6.74 -9.67
CA PHE A 446 -11.71 -5.66 -8.74
C PHE A 446 -12.89 -4.69 -8.79
N VAL A 447 -13.73 -4.72 -7.77
CA VAL A 447 -14.91 -3.84 -7.67
C VAL A 447 -14.55 -2.55 -6.94
N THR A 448 -14.96 -1.41 -7.50
CA THR A 448 -14.65 -0.10 -6.92
C THR A 448 -15.73 0.94 -7.20
N GLY A 449 -16.15 1.66 -6.15
CA GLY A 449 -17.06 2.80 -6.31
C GLY A 449 -16.36 4.12 -6.58
N ASN A 450 -15.10 4.26 -6.14
CA ASN A 450 -14.33 5.48 -6.38
C ASN A 450 -13.48 5.45 -7.65
N GLY A 451 -13.33 4.26 -8.26
CA GLY A 451 -12.51 4.08 -9.46
C GLY A 451 -11.06 3.73 -9.15
N SER A 452 -10.82 2.72 -8.30
CA SER A 452 -9.46 2.29 -8.01
C SER A 452 -8.76 1.61 -9.16
N ILE A 453 -7.49 1.95 -9.37
CA ILE A 453 -6.68 1.47 -10.48
C ILE A 453 -5.77 0.28 -10.12
N THR A 454 -5.98 -0.35 -8.98
CA THR A 454 -5.18 -1.47 -8.46
C THR A 454 -5.01 -2.59 -9.50
N ASN A 455 -3.77 -2.96 -9.83
CA ASN A 455 -3.45 -4.13 -10.66
C ASN A 455 -2.28 -4.93 -10.07
N PHE A 456 -2.13 -6.18 -10.50
CA PHE A 456 -1.07 -7.08 -10.05
C PHE A 456 -0.07 -7.36 -11.18
N PRO A 457 1.26 -7.47 -10.92
CA PRO A 457 2.28 -7.45 -12.00
C PRO A 457 2.17 -8.56 -13.05
N PHE A 458 1.63 -9.73 -12.70
CA PHE A 458 1.56 -10.88 -13.60
C PHE A 458 0.18 -11.54 -13.69
N VAL A 459 -0.86 -10.92 -13.11
CA VAL A 459 -2.24 -11.42 -13.15
C VAL A 459 -3.15 -10.33 -13.70
N PRO A 460 -3.93 -10.60 -14.76
CA PRO A 460 -4.83 -9.59 -15.32
C PRO A 460 -5.94 -9.24 -14.33
N THR A 461 -6.25 -7.94 -14.27
CA THR A 461 -7.31 -7.38 -13.42
C THR A 461 -8.38 -6.73 -14.27
N ILE A 462 -9.63 -7.20 -14.16
CA ILE A 462 -10.82 -6.55 -14.70
C ILE A 462 -11.40 -5.65 -13.60
N LYS A 463 -11.42 -4.34 -13.85
CA LYS A 463 -11.92 -3.31 -12.93
C LYS A 463 -13.37 -2.96 -13.22
N ILE A 464 -14.19 -2.99 -12.18
CA ILE A 464 -15.65 -2.88 -12.25
C ILE A 464 -16.09 -1.68 -11.43
N VAL A 465 -16.66 -0.66 -12.09
CA VAL A 465 -17.13 0.57 -11.45
C VAL A 465 -18.63 0.51 -11.16
N THR A 466 -19.03 0.95 -9.98
CA THR A 466 -20.39 0.76 -9.44
C THR A 466 -21.44 1.71 -10.00
N THR A 467 -21.06 2.86 -10.57
CA THR A 467 -21.96 3.89 -11.12
C THR A 467 -21.51 4.37 -12.50
N THR A 468 -22.46 4.71 -13.36
CA THR A 468 -22.20 5.09 -14.77
C THR A 468 -21.44 6.40 -14.87
N GLY A 469 -21.82 7.43 -14.09
CA GLY A 469 -21.12 8.71 -14.13
C GLY A 469 -19.64 8.61 -13.74
N ARG A 470 -19.31 7.70 -12.80
CA ARG A 470 -17.90 7.44 -12.45
C ARG A 470 -17.18 6.67 -13.55
N TYR A 471 -17.84 5.71 -14.20
CA TYR A 471 -17.28 4.99 -15.33
C TYR A 471 -16.98 5.93 -16.51
N GLU A 472 -17.89 6.84 -16.87
CA GLU A 472 -17.68 7.79 -17.95
C GLU A 472 -16.46 8.70 -17.69
N MET A 473 -16.32 9.17 -16.45
CA MET A 473 -15.18 9.98 -16.00
C MET A 473 -13.84 9.23 -16.06
N LEU A 474 -13.84 7.91 -15.85
CA LEU A 474 -12.65 7.08 -15.72
C LEU A 474 -12.57 5.97 -16.79
N SER A 475 -13.22 6.18 -17.93
CA SER A 475 -13.42 5.13 -18.95
C SER A 475 -12.10 4.65 -19.58
N THR A 476 -11.04 5.44 -19.50
CA THR A 476 -9.68 5.06 -19.90
C THR A 476 -8.95 4.20 -18.88
N ASP A 477 -9.47 4.10 -17.65
CA ASP A 477 -8.87 3.40 -16.52
C ASP A 477 -9.74 2.22 -16.03
N MET A 478 -10.94 2.01 -16.60
CA MET A 478 -11.96 1.09 -16.09
C MET A 478 -12.48 0.14 -17.18
N ASP A 479 -12.60 -1.14 -16.86
CA ASP A 479 -12.99 -2.17 -17.82
C ASP A 479 -14.52 -2.28 -17.95
N VAL A 480 -15.26 -2.21 -16.84
CA VAL A 480 -16.71 -2.52 -16.78
C VAL A 480 -17.51 -1.45 -16.06
N ASN A 481 -18.63 -1.02 -16.67
CA ASN A 481 -19.66 -0.20 -16.05
C ASN A 481 -20.76 -1.07 -15.41
N ALA A 482 -20.69 -1.34 -14.10
CA ALA A 482 -21.79 -1.98 -13.38
C ALA A 482 -22.94 -1.01 -13.06
N GLY A 483 -22.70 0.30 -13.12
CA GLY A 483 -23.72 1.34 -12.95
C GLY A 483 -24.87 1.25 -13.95
N ALA A 484 -24.64 0.65 -15.12
CA ALA A 484 -25.68 0.35 -16.10
C ALA A 484 -26.84 -0.47 -15.52
N TYR A 485 -26.61 -1.25 -14.45
CA TYR A 485 -27.67 -1.94 -13.70
C TYR A 485 -28.61 -0.95 -13.00
N LEU A 486 -28.04 0.09 -12.40
CA LEU A 486 -28.80 1.17 -11.77
C LEU A 486 -29.60 1.96 -12.82
N ASP A 487 -29.11 2.02 -14.05
CA ASP A 487 -29.77 2.70 -15.18
C ASP A 487 -30.84 1.85 -15.89
N GLY A 488 -31.08 0.63 -15.41
CA GLY A 488 -32.14 -0.26 -15.87
C GLY A 488 -31.71 -1.41 -16.78
N THR A 489 -30.41 -1.60 -17.02
CA THR A 489 -29.90 -2.77 -17.73
C THR A 489 -30.06 -4.02 -16.86
N PRO A 490 -30.64 -5.13 -17.35
CA PRO A 490 -30.76 -6.35 -16.56
C PRO A 490 -29.39 -6.93 -16.14
N MET A 491 -29.27 -7.39 -14.90
CA MET A 491 -28.04 -8.01 -14.37
C MET A 491 -27.57 -9.20 -15.21
N GLU A 492 -28.50 -9.98 -15.77
CA GLU A 492 -28.19 -11.12 -16.64
C GLU A 492 -27.44 -10.69 -17.90
N ALA A 493 -27.91 -9.63 -18.59
CA ALA A 493 -27.26 -9.12 -19.80
C ALA A 493 -25.86 -8.54 -19.51
N LEU A 494 -25.71 -7.83 -18.39
CA LEU A 494 -24.39 -7.33 -17.94
C LEU A 494 -23.45 -8.50 -17.58
N GLY A 495 -23.99 -9.51 -16.90
CA GLY A 495 -23.26 -10.71 -16.50
C GLY A 495 -22.76 -11.52 -17.68
N GLU A 496 -23.59 -11.71 -18.71
CA GLU A 496 -23.19 -12.36 -19.98
C GLU A 496 -22.06 -11.57 -20.66
N SER A 497 -22.21 -10.26 -20.79
CA SER A 497 -21.21 -9.39 -21.42
C SER A 497 -19.87 -9.41 -20.67
N MET A 498 -19.90 -9.38 -19.33
CA MET A 498 -18.70 -9.45 -18.51
C MET A 498 -18.07 -10.85 -18.52
N LEU A 499 -18.87 -11.92 -18.63
CA LEU A 499 -18.34 -13.28 -18.81
C LEU A 499 -17.59 -13.40 -20.15
N ASP A 500 -18.11 -12.80 -21.22
CA ASP A 500 -17.43 -12.76 -22.52
C ASP A 500 -16.09 -12.02 -22.41
N LEU A 501 -16.08 -10.82 -21.83
CA LEU A 501 -14.86 -10.08 -21.54
C LEU A 501 -13.86 -10.89 -20.68
N THR A 502 -14.36 -11.64 -19.69
CA THR A 502 -13.52 -12.50 -18.84
C THR A 502 -12.80 -13.55 -19.67
N VAL A 503 -13.48 -14.17 -20.64
CA VAL A 503 -12.89 -15.15 -21.55
C VAL A 503 -11.89 -14.49 -22.50
N ASP A 504 -12.18 -13.31 -23.03
CA ASP A 504 -11.29 -12.58 -23.93
C ASP A 504 -9.99 -12.16 -23.21
N VAL A 505 -10.11 -11.60 -22.00
CA VAL A 505 -8.94 -11.22 -21.19
C VAL A 505 -8.13 -12.44 -20.77
N ALA A 506 -8.79 -13.54 -20.38
CA ALA A 506 -8.09 -14.81 -20.08
C ALA A 506 -7.35 -15.34 -21.32
N SER A 507 -7.92 -15.15 -22.51
CA SER A 507 -7.38 -15.58 -23.81
C SER A 507 -6.22 -14.72 -24.31
N GLY A 508 -5.93 -13.60 -23.65
CA GLY A 508 -4.76 -12.76 -23.94
C GLY A 508 -5.08 -11.32 -24.31
N GLU A 509 -6.37 -10.93 -24.35
CA GLU A 509 -6.69 -9.51 -24.42
C GLU A 509 -6.20 -8.81 -23.15
N ARG A 510 -5.52 -7.67 -23.31
CA ARG A 510 -5.03 -6.89 -22.18
C ARG A 510 -6.16 -6.09 -21.57
N SER A 511 -6.34 -6.19 -20.26
CA SER A 511 -7.24 -5.31 -19.52
C SER A 511 -6.74 -3.86 -19.59
N VAL A 512 -7.61 -2.91 -19.26
CA VAL A 512 -7.29 -1.49 -19.24
C VAL A 512 -6.10 -1.21 -18.31
N GLY A 513 -6.05 -1.88 -17.14
CA GLY A 513 -4.94 -1.72 -16.20
C GLY A 513 -3.61 -2.24 -16.73
N GLU A 514 -3.63 -3.37 -17.43
CA GLU A 514 -2.42 -3.88 -18.09
C GLU A 514 -1.93 -2.91 -19.15
N LYS A 515 -2.82 -2.30 -19.94
CA LYS A 515 -2.46 -1.30 -20.96
C LYS A 515 -1.84 -0.05 -20.35
N ALA A 516 -2.29 0.37 -19.17
CA ALA A 516 -1.75 1.51 -18.43
C ALA A 516 -0.33 1.28 -17.89
N GLY A 517 0.13 0.02 -17.77
CA GLY A 517 1.46 -0.31 -17.27
C GLY A 517 1.63 -0.07 -15.76
N HIS A 518 0.52 0.01 -15.03
CA HIS A 518 0.48 0.18 -13.57
C HIS A 518 0.24 -1.16 -12.88
N SER A 519 1.05 -1.53 -11.89
CA SER A 519 0.89 -2.71 -11.05
C SER A 519 1.71 -2.62 -9.77
N GLN A 520 1.21 -3.17 -8.66
CA GLN A 520 1.87 -3.10 -7.36
C GLN A 520 1.66 -4.38 -6.55
N VAL A 521 2.51 -4.59 -5.55
CA VAL A 521 2.42 -5.75 -4.64
C VAL A 521 2.61 -5.25 -3.21
N SER A 522 1.73 -5.70 -2.32
CA SER A 522 1.91 -5.62 -0.87
C SER A 522 1.60 -6.99 -0.29
N LEU A 523 2.35 -7.43 0.71
CA LEU A 523 2.04 -8.68 1.44
C LEU A 523 1.46 -8.32 2.79
N TRP A 524 0.66 -9.21 3.39
CA TRP A 524 0.13 -8.98 4.74
C TRP A 524 1.26 -8.78 5.75
N ARG A 525 1.49 -7.52 6.14
CA ARG A 525 2.74 -7.15 6.83
C ARG A 525 2.84 -7.71 8.24
N ASP A 526 4.07 -7.94 8.66
CA ASP A 526 4.44 -8.41 9.98
C ASP A 526 3.84 -7.51 11.08
N TRP A 527 3.04 -8.13 11.96
CA TRP A 527 2.50 -7.48 13.15
C TRP A 527 3.45 -7.68 14.33
N LYS A 528 3.98 -6.58 14.89
CA LYS A 528 4.97 -6.65 15.96
C LYS A 528 4.39 -7.12 17.30
N GLN A 529 3.11 -6.85 17.54
CA GLN A 529 2.40 -7.28 18.73
C GLN A 529 1.83 -8.69 18.53
N THR A 530 2.22 -9.65 19.37
CA THR A 530 1.85 -11.07 19.20
C THR A 530 0.88 -11.60 20.26
N GLY A 531 0.31 -10.72 21.08
CA GLY A 531 -0.61 -11.09 22.14
C GLY A 531 -1.19 -9.88 22.88
N PRO A 532 -2.11 -10.10 23.83
CA PRO A 532 -2.75 -9.02 24.57
C PRO A 532 -1.72 -8.28 25.45
N VAL A 533 -1.81 -6.95 25.47
CA VAL A 533 -1.02 -6.05 26.33
C VAL A 533 -1.91 -4.96 26.90
N ASP A 534 -1.47 -4.33 27.99
CA ASP A 534 -2.08 -3.10 28.48
C ASP A 534 -1.86 -1.98 27.45
N LEU A 535 -2.91 -1.61 26.74
CA LEU A 535 -2.86 -0.65 25.64
C LEU A 535 -2.87 0.80 26.13
N ASP A 536 -3.39 1.08 27.33
CA ASP A 536 -3.59 2.45 27.80
C ASP A 536 -2.28 3.25 27.81
N PRO A 537 -1.15 2.74 28.34
CA PRO A 537 0.13 3.46 28.29
C PRO A 537 0.67 3.64 26.87
N LEU A 538 0.40 2.69 25.96
CA LEU A 538 0.88 2.71 24.59
C LEU A 538 0.07 3.68 23.70
N LEU A 539 -1.22 3.85 23.99
CA LEU A 539 -2.12 4.74 23.25
C LEU A 539 -2.09 6.18 23.78
N THR A 540 -1.73 6.42 25.04
CA THR A 540 -1.76 7.76 25.67
C THR A 540 -0.42 8.48 25.71
N ALA A 541 0.70 7.80 25.49
CA ALA A 541 2.02 8.41 25.52
C ALA A 541 2.24 9.34 24.30
N SER A 542 2.65 10.59 24.57
CA SER A 542 3.10 11.50 23.51
C SER A 542 4.28 10.90 22.76
N ASP A 543 4.14 10.77 21.45
CA ASP A 543 5.18 10.22 20.59
C ASP A 543 6.31 11.24 20.33
N LEU A 544 6.01 12.54 20.39
CA LEU A 544 7.00 13.60 20.20
C LEU A 544 8.01 13.64 21.34
N LYS A 545 9.29 13.79 20.98
CA LYS A 545 10.40 14.01 21.91
C LYS A 545 10.73 15.49 22.02
N SER A 546 11.59 15.81 22.99
CA SER A 546 11.94 17.19 23.35
C SER A 546 12.45 18.03 22.17
N GLY A 547 13.12 17.41 21.19
CA GLY A 547 13.82 18.11 20.12
C GLY A 547 15.04 18.90 20.60
N GLU A 548 15.41 18.80 21.87
CA GLU A 548 16.61 19.45 22.40
C GLU A 548 17.86 18.66 22.02
N PRO A 549 18.94 19.31 21.56
CA PRO A 549 20.17 18.61 21.22
C PRO A 549 20.85 18.04 22.48
N ILE A 550 21.46 16.87 22.32
CA ILE A 550 22.28 16.22 23.35
C ILE A 550 23.61 16.97 23.46
N ALA A 551 23.96 17.36 24.68
CA ALA A 551 25.27 17.98 24.94
C ALA A 551 26.41 16.99 24.69
N LEU A 552 27.44 17.44 23.97
CA LEU A 552 28.69 16.70 23.79
C LEU A 552 29.66 17.10 24.90
N ASP A 553 30.23 16.13 25.62
CA ASP A 553 31.26 16.40 26.63
C ASP A 553 32.52 16.97 25.96
N ALA A 554 33.18 17.91 26.66
CA ALA A 554 34.10 18.91 26.12
C ALA A 554 35.02 18.41 24.99
N VAL A 555 34.65 18.78 23.75
CA VAL A 555 35.48 18.69 22.54
C VAL A 555 36.86 19.28 22.86
N THR A 556 37.91 18.46 22.80
CA THR A 556 39.30 18.90 23.04
C THR A 556 39.67 20.05 22.09
N GLU A 557 40.57 20.95 22.47
CA GLU A 557 41.01 22.08 21.63
C GLU A 557 41.50 21.64 20.23
N THR A 558 42.08 20.45 20.14
CA THR A 558 42.48 19.78 18.89
C THR A 558 41.30 19.31 18.04
N GLN A 559 40.18 18.91 18.63
CA GLN A 559 38.94 18.57 17.92
C GLN A 559 38.14 19.81 17.51
N ARG A 560 38.32 20.95 18.19
CA ARG A 560 37.77 22.26 17.77
C ARG A 560 38.49 22.86 16.57
N ARG A 561 39.72 22.40 16.27
CA ARG A 561 40.39 22.69 14.99
C ARG A 561 39.76 21.88 13.86
N VAL A 562 38.46 22.04 13.63
CA VAL A 562 37.95 21.89 12.27
C VAL A 562 38.63 23.00 11.48
N PRO A 563 39.23 22.73 10.31
CA PRO A 563 39.63 23.82 9.44
C PRO A 563 38.36 24.65 9.19
N THR A 564 38.32 25.89 9.66
CA THR A 564 37.29 26.89 9.33
C THR A 564 37.23 27.21 7.82
N THR A 565 37.87 26.38 7.00
CA THR A 565 38.03 26.42 5.54
C THR A 565 37.25 25.32 4.81
N LEU A 566 36.66 24.33 5.50
CA LEU A 566 35.83 23.31 4.84
C LEU A 566 34.45 23.91 4.52
N GLN A 567 34.19 24.10 3.23
CA GLN A 567 32.95 24.65 2.70
C GLN A 567 32.38 23.72 1.64
N PHE A 568 31.07 23.73 1.48
CA PHE A 568 30.38 23.02 0.40
C PHE A 568 29.67 24.02 -0.52
N ARG A 569 29.44 23.60 -1.78
CA ARG A 569 28.71 24.37 -2.79
C ARG A 569 27.22 24.29 -2.51
N ALA A 570 26.68 25.27 -1.80
CA ALA A 570 25.27 25.34 -1.43
C ALA A 570 24.43 26.12 -2.45
N LEU A 571 23.14 25.78 -2.53
CA LEU A 571 22.09 26.62 -3.11
C LEU A 571 21.63 27.66 -2.09
N GLN A 572 21.72 28.94 -2.44
CA GLN A 572 21.23 30.02 -1.58
C GLN A 572 19.75 30.28 -1.88
N THR A 573 18.88 29.73 -1.03
CA THR A 573 17.42 29.87 -1.14
C THR A 573 16.90 30.92 -0.16
N GLU A 574 15.65 31.36 -0.32
CA GLU A 574 14.99 32.24 0.67
C GLU A 574 14.92 31.62 2.07
N ALA A 575 14.90 30.28 2.16
CA ALA A 575 14.89 29.55 3.42
C ALA A 575 16.31 29.32 3.99
N GLY A 576 17.36 29.80 3.32
CA GLY A 576 18.77 29.64 3.68
C GLY A 576 19.56 28.76 2.72
N TYR A 577 20.76 28.37 3.13
CA TYR A 577 21.66 27.53 2.34
C TYR A 577 21.20 26.07 2.34
N ARG A 578 21.21 25.41 1.18
CA ARG A 578 20.78 24.02 1.00
C ARG A 578 21.80 23.23 0.20
N ALA A 579 21.96 21.95 0.54
CA ALA A 579 22.78 21.04 -0.25
C ALA A 579 22.16 20.75 -1.63
N ASP A 580 20.84 20.72 -1.73
CA ASP A 580 20.14 20.44 -2.99
C ASP A 580 18.69 20.97 -3.01
N GLN A 581 18.05 20.94 -4.18
CA GLN A 581 16.63 21.28 -4.36
C GLN A 581 15.93 20.29 -5.30
N VAL A 582 14.86 19.66 -4.82
CA VAL A 582 14.05 18.69 -5.58
C VAL A 582 12.58 19.12 -5.69
N GLY A 583 11.92 18.68 -6.76
CA GLY A 583 10.47 18.63 -6.86
C GLY A 583 9.95 17.31 -6.28
N LEU A 584 9.06 17.36 -5.29
CA LEU A 584 8.53 16.17 -4.63
C LEU A 584 7.08 15.92 -5.07
N ILE A 585 6.81 14.72 -5.56
CA ILE A 585 5.45 14.18 -5.67
C ILE A 585 5.27 13.15 -4.55
N LEU A 586 4.43 13.49 -3.58
CA LEU A 586 4.18 12.68 -2.40
C LEU A 586 2.82 11.98 -2.53
N PRO A 587 2.78 10.69 -2.90
CA PRO A 587 1.53 9.95 -2.95
C PRO A 587 0.97 9.76 -1.52
N THR A 588 -0.34 9.80 -1.34
CA THR A 588 -0.98 9.50 -0.04
C THR A 588 -1.41 8.05 0.10
N SER A 589 -1.22 7.23 -0.93
CA SER A 589 -1.57 5.81 -0.94
C SER A 589 -0.64 5.01 -1.84
N LEU A 590 -0.62 3.70 -1.64
CA LEU A 590 0.12 2.79 -2.52
C LEU A 590 -0.36 2.94 -3.97
N CYS A 591 -1.67 2.95 -4.23
CA CYS A 591 -2.26 3.04 -5.56
C CYS A 591 -1.79 4.28 -6.36
N SER A 592 -1.66 5.45 -5.72
CA SER A 592 -1.11 6.66 -6.38
C SER A 592 0.41 6.66 -6.50
N GLY A 593 1.12 5.74 -5.85
CA GLY A 593 2.58 5.67 -5.81
C GLY A 593 3.25 5.49 -7.17
N GLN A 594 2.75 4.59 -8.01
CA GLN A 594 3.34 4.40 -9.34
C GLN A 594 2.97 5.54 -10.30
N ILE A 595 1.78 6.14 -10.18
CA ILE A 595 1.46 7.36 -10.94
C ILE A 595 2.41 8.49 -10.52
N ALA A 596 2.68 8.65 -9.23
CA ALA A 596 3.66 9.63 -8.75
C ALA A 596 5.05 9.40 -9.37
N GLN A 597 5.48 8.14 -9.50
CA GLN A 597 6.72 7.80 -10.20
C GLN A 597 6.67 8.13 -11.69
N MET A 598 5.55 7.86 -12.38
CA MET A 598 5.36 8.23 -13.79
C MET A 598 5.42 9.75 -13.98
N ILE A 599 4.79 10.52 -13.09
CA ILE A 599 4.86 11.99 -13.08
C ILE A 599 6.30 12.45 -12.89
N ALA A 600 6.98 11.96 -11.85
CA ALA A 600 8.37 12.31 -11.56
C ALA A 600 9.27 12.03 -12.77
N HIS A 601 9.11 10.86 -13.40
CA HIS A 601 9.85 10.48 -14.59
C HIS A 601 9.59 11.43 -15.76
N ARG A 602 8.32 11.70 -16.12
CA ARG A 602 7.99 12.62 -17.22
C ARG A 602 8.43 14.07 -16.94
N CYS A 603 8.40 14.52 -15.68
CA CYS A 603 8.93 15.84 -15.32
C CYS A 603 10.44 15.93 -15.54
N ASN A 604 11.17 14.88 -15.16
CA ASN A 604 12.62 14.78 -15.38
C ASN A 604 12.97 14.70 -16.87
N GLU A 605 12.25 13.89 -17.66
CA GLU A 605 12.48 13.79 -19.11
C GLU A 605 12.25 15.13 -19.84
N ARG A 606 11.31 15.94 -19.34
CA ARG A 606 11.02 17.27 -19.89
C ARG A 606 11.94 18.38 -19.38
N GLY A 607 12.82 18.10 -18.42
CA GLY A 607 13.70 19.10 -17.79
C GLY A 607 12.93 20.23 -17.11
N ILE A 608 11.77 19.94 -16.50
CA ILE A 608 10.99 20.94 -15.77
C ILE A 608 11.85 21.48 -14.61
N GLY A 609 11.89 22.80 -14.40
CA GLY A 609 12.58 23.38 -13.25
C GLY A 609 14.12 23.37 -13.28
N GLU A 610 14.77 22.77 -14.27
CA GLU A 610 16.24 22.70 -14.35
C GLU A 610 16.90 24.09 -14.32
N LYS A 611 16.29 25.06 -15.02
CA LYS A 611 16.77 26.46 -15.04
C LYS A 611 16.58 27.14 -13.68
N GLN A 612 15.58 26.72 -12.91
CA GLN A 612 15.25 27.24 -11.59
C GLN A 612 16.00 26.53 -10.44
N GLY A 613 16.98 25.67 -10.77
CA GLY A 613 17.82 25.00 -9.77
C GLY A 613 17.21 23.73 -9.18
N ILE A 614 16.16 23.15 -9.78
CA ILE A 614 15.66 21.83 -9.42
C ILE A 614 16.61 20.77 -9.99
N SER A 615 17.21 19.95 -9.12
CA SER A 615 18.11 18.86 -9.50
C SER A 615 17.36 17.65 -10.08
N GLY A 616 16.11 17.48 -9.70
CA GLY A 616 15.21 16.47 -10.24
C GLY A 616 13.90 16.39 -9.48
N PHE A 617 12.98 15.64 -10.06
CA PHE A 617 11.70 15.23 -9.48
C PHE A 617 11.81 13.83 -8.90
N VAL A 618 11.24 13.67 -7.72
CA VAL A 618 11.25 12.42 -6.96
C VAL A 618 9.83 12.09 -6.50
N ALA A 619 9.54 10.80 -6.45
CA ALA A 619 8.33 10.28 -5.84
C ALA A 619 8.70 9.34 -4.69
N LEU A 620 7.87 9.34 -3.64
CA LEU A 620 8.06 8.50 -2.46
C LEU A 620 6.90 7.50 -2.32
N PRO A 621 6.82 6.48 -3.20
CA PRO A 621 5.77 5.45 -3.11
C PRO A 621 5.94 4.61 -1.84
N HIS A 622 4.83 4.33 -1.16
CA HIS A 622 4.82 3.54 0.06
C HIS A 622 3.57 2.67 0.15
N THR A 623 3.61 1.64 1.00
CA THR A 623 2.48 0.72 1.24
C THR A 623 1.40 1.27 2.16
N GLU A 624 1.66 2.42 2.78
CA GLU A 624 0.78 3.02 3.77
C GLU A 624 -0.28 3.94 3.14
N GLY A 625 -1.18 4.51 3.94
CA GLY A 625 -2.32 5.32 3.49
C GLY A 625 -3.63 4.55 3.37
N CYS A 626 -3.60 3.36 2.78
CA CYS A 626 -4.69 2.37 2.85
C CYS A 626 -4.44 1.32 3.93
N GLY A 627 -3.19 0.90 4.14
CA GLY A 627 -2.83 -0.21 5.03
C GLY A 627 -2.59 0.16 6.50
N VAL A 628 -2.65 1.45 6.85
CA VAL A 628 -2.36 1.96 8.19
C VAL A 628 -3.59 1.82 9.08
N SER A 629 -3.48 0.99 10.12
CA SER A 629 -4.44 1.04 11.21
C SER A 629 -4.41 2.41 11.91
N GLY A 630 -5.55 2.86 12.44
CA GLY A 630 -5.65 4.19 13.06
C GLY A 630 -4.75 4.39 14.29
N GLY A 631 -4.86 5.55 14.94
CA GLY A 631 -4.09 5.82 16.17
C GLY A 631 -2.59 5.93 15.89
N ARG A 632 -1.76 5.24 16.67
CA ARG A 632 -0.30 5.48 16.71
C ARG A 632 0.41 5.23 15.38
N SER A 633 -0.02 4.24 14.61
CA SER A 633 0.54 3.95 13.28
C SER A 633 0.25 5.10 12.29
N GLU A 634 -0.95 5.69 12.36
CA GLU A 634 -1.37 6.84 11.55
C GLU A 634 -0.62 8.12 11.92
N GLU A 635 -0.30 8.31 13.20
CA GLU A 635 0.52 9.43 13.67
C GLU A 635 1.96 9.35 13.15
N ILE A 636 2.59 8.16 13.25
CA ILE A 636 3.94 7.92 12.73
C ILE A 636 3.97 8.15 11.21
N TYR A 637 3.00 7.57 10.50
CA TYR A 637 2.81 7.78 9.06
C TYR A 637 2.70 9.27 8.71
N THR A 638 1.73 9.97 9.32
CA THR A 638 1.44 11.37 9.03
C THR A 638 2.65 12.26 9.31
N ARG A 639 3.32 12.06 10.45
CA ARG A 639 4.51 12.82 10.81
C ARG A 639 5.65 12.61 9.82
N THR A 640 5.89 11.36 9.42
CA THR A 640 6.95 11.01 8.47
C THR A 640 6.69 11.62 7.09
N MET A 641 5.43 11.58 6.63
CA MET A 641 5.01 12.19 5.35
C MET A 641 5.18 13.72 5.36
N ILE A 642 4.71 14.39 6.42
CA ILE A 642 4.89 15.84 6.58
C ILE A 642 6.38 16.21 6.72
N GLY A 643 7.18 15.37 7.38
CA GLY A 643 8.63 15.54 7.46
C GLY A 643 9.29 15.61 6.08
N HIS A 644 8.94 14.70 5.17
CA HIS A 644 9.41 14.75 3.78
C HIS A 644 8.84 15.92 2.99
N LEU A 645 7.54 16.20 3.12
CA LEU A 645 6.89 17.32 2.44
C LEU A 645 7.49 18.69 2.83
N THR A 646 7.92 18.81 4.09
CA THR A 646 8.52 20.04 4.65
C THR A 646 10.04 19.99 4.66
N HIS A 647 10.64 18.97 4.05
CA HIS A 647 12.08 18.77 4.03
C HIS A 647 12.80 19.99 3.44
N PRO A 648 13.93 20.45 4.01
CA PRO A 648 14.63 21.64 3.53
C PRO A 648 15.04 21.62 2.06
N LYS A 649 15.24 20.44 1.48
CA LYS A 649 15.52 20.21 0.04
C LYS A 649 14.30 20.27 -0.87
N VAL A 650 13.08 20.20 -0.35
CA VAL A 650 11.87 20.23 -1.19
C VAL A 650 11.57 21.68 -1.56
N ALA A 651 11.87 22.03 -2.81
CA ALA A 651 11.63 23.37 -3.35
C ALA A 651 10.15 23.57 -3.70
N LEU A 652 9.49 22.51 -4.18
CA LEU A 652 8.07 22.40 -4.43
C LEU A 652 7.61 20.99 -4.10
N GLY A 653 6.52 20.87 -3.34
CA GLY A 653 5.88 19.61 -3.01
C GLY A 653 4.46 19.57 -3.55
N LEU A 654 4.05 18.42 -4.06
CA LEU A 654 2.68 18.14 -4.44
C LEU A 654 2.24 16.85 -3.77
N LEU A 655 1.02 16.84 -3.22
CA LEU A 655 0.38 15.61 -2.78
C LEU A 655 -0.52 15.04 -3.87
N LEU A 656 -0.36 13.74 -4.09
CA LEU A 656 -1.14 12.99 -5.05
C LEU A 656 -1.98 11.95 -4.31
N GLU A 657 -3.25 12.28 -4.14
CA GLU A 657 -4.22 11.32 -3.65
C GLU A 657 -4.76 10.48 -4.78
N HIS A 658 -5.27 9.32 -4.40
CA HIS A 658 -6.07 8.53 -5.30
C HIS A 658 -7.56 8.82 -5.06
N GLY A 659 -8.00 8.78 -3.79
CA GLY A 659 -9.32 9.20 -3.32
C GLY A 659 -10.08 8.15 -2.47
N CYS A 660 -9.53 6.93 -2.35
CA CYS A 660 -10.16 5.82 -1.60
C CYS A 660 -9.42 5.41 -0.33
N GLU A 661 -8.21 5.93 -0.12
CA GLU A 661 -7.38 5.73 1.06
C GLU A 661 -8.01 6.31 2.33
N LYS A 662 -7.40 6.07 3.48
CA LYS A 662 -7.87 6.65 4.74
C LYS A 662 -7.39 8.10 4.90
N THR A 663 -6.11 8.34 4.60
CA THR A 663 -5.40 9.61 4.81
C THR A 663 -5.31 10.45 3.52
N HIS A 664 -6.47 10.97 3.10
CA HIS A 664 -6.64 11.81 1.91
C HIS A 664 -5.88 13.15 1.99
N ASN A 665 -5.85 13.91 0.90
CA ASN A 665 -5.28 15.26 0.85
C ASN A 665 -5.83 16.19 1.94
N ASP A 666 -7.13 16.11 2.25
CA ASP A 666 -7.75 16.94 3.29
C ASP A 666 -7.20 16.64 4.70
N HIS A 667 -6.87 15.38 4.99
CA HIS A 667 -6.22 15.01 6.25
C HIS A 667 -4.86 15.67 6.36
N VAL A 668 -4.00 15.50 5.34
CA VAL A 668 -2.66 16.09 5.38
C VAL A 668 -2.73 17.62 5.40
N ARG A 669 -3.66 18.23 4.67
CA ARG A 669 -3.94 19.67 4.70
C ARG A 669 -4.26 20.16 6.10
N HIS A 670 -5.12 19.46 6.82
CA HIS A 670 -5.47 19.80 8.20
C HIS A 670 -4.27 19.66 9.15
N GLU A 671 -3.47 18.61 9.00
CA GLU A 671 -2.31 18.35 9.86
C GLU A 671 -1.18 19.36 9.63
N ILE A 672 -0.91 19.78 8.39
CA ILE A 672 0.07 20.86 8.14
C ILE A 672 -0.44 22.22 8.65
N GLN A 673 -1.75 22.49 8.59
CA GLN A 673 -2.33 23.71 9.16
C GLN A 673 -2.18 23.76 10.68
N LYS A 674 -2.36 22.62 11.38
CA LYS A 674 -2.10 22.52 12.83
C LYS A 674 -0.65 22.85 13.19
N LEU A 675 0.28 22.59 12.28
CA LEU A 675 1.70 22.93 12.42
C LEU A 675 2.01 24.39 12.02
N GLY A 676 1.01 25.20 11.67
CA GLY A 676 1.16 26.59 11.24
C GLY A 676 1.72 26.73 9.82
N ILE A 677 1.64 25.69 8.99
CA ILE A 677 2.13 25.68 7.62
C ILE A 677 0.96 25.92 6.66
N SER A 678 1.09 26.93 5.81
CA SER A 678 0.10 27.29 4.78
C SER A 678 -0.01 26.18 3.72
N PRO A 679 -1.18 25.58 3.49
CA PRO A 679 -1.40 24.57 2.44
C PRO A 679 -1.21 25.07 1.02
N GLU A 680 -1.34 26.38 0.80
CA GLU A 680 -1.17 27.05 -0.48
C GLU A 680 0.27 26.96 -1.00
N ARG A 681 1.22 26.58 -0.13
CA ARG A 681 2.61 26.27 -0.51
C ARG A 681 2.73 24.99 -1.34
N TYR A 682 1.72 24.12 -1.33
CA TYR A 682 1.77 22.79 -1.92
C TYR A 682 0.73 22.61 -3.02
N GLY A 683 1.06 21.76 -3.97
CA GLY A 683 0.13 21.28 -4.98
C GLY A 683 -0.74 20.15 -4.44
N TRP A 684 -1.97 20.06 -4.95
CA TRP A 684 -2.94 19.04 -4.55
C TRP A 684 -3.60 18.47 -5.79
N ALA A 685 -3.43 17.18 -6.02
CA ALA A 685 -4.01 16.47 -7.15
C ALA A 685 -4.66 15.16 -6.68
N SER A 686 -5.64 14.69 -7.45
CA SER A 686 -6.43 13.50 -7.15
C SER A 686 -6.67 12.73 -8.43
N VAL A 687 -6.16 11.49 -8.51
CA VAL A 687 -6.29 10.66 -9.72
C VAL A 687 -7.77 10.50 -10.11
N GLN A 688 -8.64 10.25 -9.13
CA GLN A 688 -10.06 9.94 -9.40
C GLN A 688 -10.91 11.19 -9.63
N LEU A 689 -10.57 12.33 -9.02
CA LEU A 689 -11.33 13.58 -9.19
C LEU A 689 -10.85 14.40 -10.40
N ASP A 690 -9.60 14.20 -10.84
CA ASP A 690 -8.99 14.93 -11.95
C ASP A 690 -9.09 14.20 -13.29
N GLY A 691 -9.92 13.15 -13.39
CA GLY A 691 -10.25 12.50 -14.67
C GLY A 691 -9.33 11.35 -15.08
N GLY A 692 -8.67 10.69 -14.12
CA GLY A 692 -7.88 9.49 -14.38
C GLY A 692 -6.38 9.73 -14.51
N ILE A 693 -5.65 8.69 -14.92
CA ILE A 693 -4.18 8.65 -14.90
C ILE A 693 -3.56 9.71 -15.82
N ASP A 694 -3.97 9.78 -17.08
CA ASP A 694 -3.33 10.69 -18.04
C ASP A 694 -3.65 12.16 -17.72
N ALA A 695 -4.90 12.46 -17.37
CA ALA A 695 -5.34 13.81 -17.04
C ALA A 695 -4.64 14.37 -15.79
N VAL A 696 -4.48 13.54 -14.74
CA VAL A 696 -3.77 13.99 -13.53
C VAL A 696 -2.27 14.17 -13.78
N ILE A 697 -1.66 13.35 -14.64
CA ILE A 697 -0.26 13.54 -15.03
C ILE A 697 -0.07 14.89 -15.72
N GLU A 698 -0.91 15.22 -16.70
CA GLU A 698 -0.86 16.51 -17.41
C GLU A 698 -1.05 17.68 -16.45
N LYS A 699 -2.11 17.64 -15.62
CA LYS A 699 -2.41 18.66 -14.61
C LYS A 699 -1.23 18.93 -13.68
N VAL A 700 -0.57 17.88 -13.18
CA VAL A 700 0.56 18.02 -12.25
C VAL A 700 1.79 18.61 -12.96
N GLN A 701 2.06 18.21 -14.19
CA GLN A 701 3.17 18.77 -14.97
C GLN A 701 2.98 20.25 -15.28
N GLU A 702 1.75 20.65 -15.62
CA GLU A 702 1.38 22.06 -15.81
C GLU A 702 1.54 22.85 -14.52
N TRP A 703 1.01 22.33 -13.40
CA TRP A 703 1.15 22.98 -12.10
C TRP A 703 2.61 23.24 -11.71
N PHE A 704 3.49 22.25 -11.87
CA PHE A 704 4.93 22.46 -11.60
C PHE A 704 5.55 23.48 -12.55
N SER A 705 5.22 23.42 -13.84
CA SER A 705 5.77 24.34 -14.84
C SER A 705 5.36 25.79 -14.57
N GLU A 706 4.08 26.02 -14.27
CA GLU A 706 3.54 27.35 -13.94
C GLU A 706 4.11 27.89 -12.63
N THR A 707 4.15 27.05 -11.58
CA THR A 707 4.66 27.46 -10.26
C THR A 707 6.16 27.76 -10.29
N LEU A 708 6.91 27.17 -11.22
CA LEU A 708 8.34 27.43 -11.42
C LEU A 708 8.63 28.55 -12.40
N ALA A 709 7.69 28.94 -13.27
CA ALA A 709 7.94 29.89 -14.36
C ALA A 709 8.50 31.25 -13.86
N ASP A 710 8.00 31.72 -12.72
CA ASP A 710 8.37 33.02 -12.13
C ASP A 710 9.47 32.93 -11.05
N LYS A 711 10.02 31.74 -10.78
CA LYS A 711 11.07 31.61 -9.77
C LYS A 711 12.42 32.08 -10.33
N PRO A 712 13.15 32.93 -9.59
CA PRO A 712 14.48 33.37 -10.01
C PRO A 712 15.50 32.23 -9.95
N ASP A 713 16.59 32.39 -10.69
CA ASP A 713 17.75 31.50 -10.63
C ASP A 713 18.29 31.44 -9.20
N VAL A 714 18.64 30.23 -8.73
CA VAL A 714 19.15 29.99 -7.38
C VAL A 714 20.68 30.01 -7.41
N PRO A 715 21.35 30.99 -6.80
CA PRO A 715 22.80 31.10 -6.89
C PRO A 715 23.50 29.99 -6.09
N VAL A 716 24.61 29.50 -6.64
CA VAL A 716 25.48 28.52 -5.99
C VAL A 716 26.63 29.25 -5.32
N VAL A 717 26.72 29.14 -3.99
CA VAL A 717 27.70 29.83 -3.14
C VAL A 717 28.40 28.86 -2.22
N ASP A 718 29.56 29.25 -1.70
CA ASP A 718 30.27 28.45 -0.71
C ASP A 718 29.68 28.70 0.69
N ALA A 719 29.27 27.64 1.37
CA ALA A 719 28.68 27.68 2.69
C ALA A 719 29.45 26.77 3.67
N GLY A 720 29.51 27.16 4.94
CA GLY A 720 30.16 26.37 5.98
C GLY A 720 29.30 25.20 6.47
N LEU A 721 29.91 24.29 7.24
CA LEU A 721 29.28 23.08 7.74
C LEU A 721 28.11 23.34 8.72
N GLU A 722 28.00 24.56 9.27
CA GLU A 722 26.87 25.01 10.10
C GLU A 722 25.50 24.90 9.41
N HIS A 723 25.50 24.80 8.07
CA HIS A 723 24.30 24.67 7.27
C HIS A 723 23.96 23.23 6.87
N LEU A 724 24.76 22.24 7.29
CA LEU A 724 24.51 20.84 6.99
C LEU A 724 23.74 20.13 8.11
N CYS A 725 22.77 19.32 7.71
CA CYS A 725 22.16 18.30 8.56
C CYS A 725 22.49 16.93 7.99
N ILE A 726 23.21 16.08 8.71
CA ILE A 726 23.59 14.75 8.21
C ILE A 726 23.12 13.63 9.14
N ALA A 727 22.87 12.46 8.57
CA ALA A 727 22.73 11.22 9.34
C ALA A 727 24.07 10.46 9.41
N VAL A 728 24.37 9.89 10.58
CA VAL A 728 25.52 8.98 10.75
C VAL A 728 25.03 7.69 11.40
N THR A 729 25.37 6.54 10.81
CA THR A 729 24.97 5.23 11.33
C THR A 729 26.04 4.16 11.08
N SER A 730 25.86 2.98 11.67
CA SER A 730 26.71 1.81 11.44
C SER A 730 25.93 0.51 11.61
N THR A 731 26.42 -0.55 10.94
CA THR A 731 25.85 -1.89 11.01
C THR A 731 26.88 -2.92 11.43
N GLY A 732 26.39 -4.06 11.95
CA GLY A 732 27.25 -5.10 12.51
C GLY A 732 28.11 -4.59 13.66
N GLU A 733 29.18 -5.33 14.00
CA GLU A 733 30.05 -4.96 15.10
C GLU A 733 31.03 -3.85 14.68
N ALA A 734 30.76 -2.62 15.11
CA ALA A 734 31.66 -1.48 14.88
C ALA A 734 32.92 -1.61 15.75
N THR A 735 34.11 -1.58 15.13
CA THR A 735 35.37 -1.62 15.87
C THR A 735 35.56 -0.34 16.71
N GLY A 736 36.48 -0.38 17.67
CA GLY A 736 36.82 0.82 18.47
C GLY A 736 37.32 1.99 17.61
N GLU A 737 38.10 1.69 16.56
CA GLU A 737 38.61 2.69 15.62
C GLU A 737 37.49 3.33 14.78
N VAL A 738 36.56 2.51 14.26
CA VAL A 738 35.39 3.00 13.52
C VAL A 738 34.52 3.86 14.43
N SER A 739 34.23 3.37 15.64
CA SER A 739 33.42 4.09 16.62
C SER A 739 34.06 5.44 16.99
N GLN A 740 35.38 5.46 17.20
CA GLN A 740 36.13 6.69 17.45
C GLN A 740 36.04 7.66 16.27
N SER A 741 36.15 7.17 15.04
CA SER A 741 36.15 8.01 13.84
C SER A 741 34.77 8.62 13.56
N LEU A 742 33.69 7.84 13.68
CA LEU A 742 32.31 8.33 13.52
C LEU A 742 31.93 9.33 14.62
N THR A 743 32.44 9.11 15.84
CA THR A 743 32.29 10.07 16.93
C THR A 743 33.05 11.37 16.66
N GLN A 744 34.30 11.29 16.22
CA GLN A 744 35.07 12.49 15.86
C GLN A 744 34.41 13.27 14.71
N LEU A 745 33.88 12.56 13.71
CA LEU A 745 33.10 13.16 12.63
C LEU A 745 31.90 13.94 13.19
N THR A 746 31.12 13.28 14.06
CA THR A 746 29.95 13.88 14.73
C THR A 746 30.34 15.15 15.50
N SER A 747 31.35 15.06 16.36
CA SER A 747 31.80 16.18 17.17
C SER A 747 32.31 17.37 16.34
N ARG A 748 32.99 17.10 15.21
CA ARG A 748 33.52 18.15 14.33
C ARG A 748 32.39 18.92 13.62
N ILE A 749 31.40 18.23 13.08
CA ILE A 749 30.27 18.88 12.40
C ILE A 749 29.44 19.70 13.40
N VAL A 750 29.15 19.14 14.57
CA VAL A 750 28.41 19.85 15.63
C VAL A 750 29.21 21.04 16.17
N ALA A 751 30.53 20.92 16.33
CA ALA A 751 31.39 22.03 16.75
C ALA A 751 31.47 23.15 15.71
N ALA A 752 31.28 22.83 14.42
CA ALA A 752 31.13 23.81 13.36
C ALA A 752 29.74 24.48 13.33
N GLY A 753 28.79 24.03 14.16
CA GLY A 753 27.41 24.54 14.23
C GLY A 753 26.41 23.72 13.41
N GLY A 754 26.84 22.63 12.76
CA GLY A 754 25.98 21.75 11.97
C GLY A 754 25.14 20.80 12.82
N THR A 755 24.30 20.01 12.15
CA THR A 755 23.41 19.05 12.80
C THR A 755 23.78 17.62 12.43
N VAL A 756 23.85 16.74 13.42
CA VAL A 756 24.10 15.31 13.22
C VAL A 756 23.01 14.51 13.91
N ILE A 757 22.34 13.65 13.15
CA ILE A 757 21.26 12.79 13.63
C ILE A 757 21.74 11.34 13.55
N VAL A 758 21.65 10.62 14.65
CA VAL A 758 22.04 9.21 14.73
C VAL A 758 20.80 8.38 15.08
N PRO A 759 20.49 7.30 14.34
CA PRO A 759 19.39 6.43 14.71
C PRO A 759 19.75 5.64 15.98
N ALA A 760 18.77 5.42 16.87
CA ALA A 760 18.99 4.76 18.17
C ALA A 760 19.55 3.32 18.05
N ASN A 761 19.35 2.67 16.91
CA ASN A 761 19.89 1.34 16.60
C ASN A 761 21.33 1.34 16.04
N ALA A 762 21.99 2.51 15.89
CA ALA A 762 23.35 2.59 15.36
C ALA A 762 24.37 1.86 16.27
N THR A 763 25.07 0.88 15.73
CA THR A 763 25.92 -0.03 16.53
C THR A 763 27.14 0.65 17.14
N PHE A 764 27.67 1.72 16.53
CA PHE A 764 28.83 2.46 17.05
C PHE A 764 28.55 3.19 18.37
N LEU A 765 27.27 3.48 18.67
CA LEU A 765 26.88 4.05 19.94
C LEU A 765 26.93 3.04 21.11
N GLN A 766 26.95 1.73 20.81
CA GLN A 766 27.00 0.68 21.84
C GLN A 766 28.38 0.60 22.53
N SER A 767 29.44 1.15 21.91
CA SER A 767 30.78 1.22 22.49
C SER A 767 30.87 2.35 23.53
N SER A 768 30.75 2.01 24.81
CA SER A 768 30.75 2.97 25.93
C SER A 768 32.00 3.84 26.04
N ARG A 769 33.14 3.44 25.43
CA ARG A 769 34.41 4.20 25.49
C ARG A 769 34.54 5.29 24.43
N HIS A 770 33.70 5.27 23.38
CA HIS A 770 33.87 6.12 22.21
C HIS A 770 32.60 6.83 21.77
N ALA A 771 31.52 6.81 22.55
CA ALA A 771 30.29 7.56 22.23
C ALA A 771 30.56 9.09 22.20
N PRO A 772 29.88 9.88 21.32
CA PRO A 772 30.11 11.32 21.20
C PRO A 772 29.91 12.12 22.49
N SER A 773 29.07 11.62 23.40
CA SER A 773 28.82 12.21 24.72
C SER A 773 29.71 11.65 25.82
N CYS A 774 30.61 10.70 25.54
CA CYS A 774 31.35 9.92 26.54
C CYS A 774 30.47 9.23 27.61
N ARG A 775 29.16 9.10 27.36
CA ARG A 775 28.21 8.37 28.22
C ARG A 775 27.79 7.05 27.54
N PRO A 776 27.49 6.00 28.31
CA PRO A 776 26.89 4.79 27.77
C PRO A 776 25.59 5.10 27.03
N LEU A 777 25.29 4.36 25.94
CA LEU A 777 24.00 4.48 25.22
C LEU A 777 22.78 4.36 26.15
N ALA A 778 22.90 3.53 27.21
CA ALA A 778 21.87 3.36 28.23
C ALA A 778 21.50 4.66 28.99
N GLU A 779 22.33 5.70 28.92
CA GLU A 779 22.10 7.01 29.54
C GLU A 779 21.64 8.10 28.55
N LEU A 780 21.56 7.79 27.25
CA LEU A 780 21.16 8.72 26.20
C LEU A 780 19.75 8.38 25.71
N SER A 781 18.76 9.16 26.13
CA SER A 781 17.39 9.03 25.59
C SER A 781 17.28 9.69 24.21
N PRO A 782 16.52 9.09 23.26
CA PRO A 782 16.21 9.72 21.99
C PRO A 782 15.61 11.12 22.17
N THR A 783 16.13 12.08 21.41
CA THR A 783 15.68 13.48 21.41
C THR A 783 14.69 13.77 20.28
N LEU A 784 14.58 12.87 19.31
CA LEU A 784 13.64 12.93 18.20
C LEU A 784 12.84 11.63 18.15
N ALA A 785 11.53 11.74 17.97
CA ALA A 785 10.70 10.60 17.58
C ALA A 785 11.05 10.20 16.14
N TYR A 786 10.66 8.99 15.74
CA TYR A 786 10.81 8.56 14.35
C TYR A 786 10.13 9.56 13.39
N GLY A 787 10.89 10.10 12.44
CA GLY A 787 10.40 11.10 11.47
C GLY A 787 10.06 12.48 12.06
N GLN A 788 10.39 12.77 13.32
CA GLN A 788 10.22 14.10 13.90
C GLN A 788 11.22 15.08 13.28
N ARG A 789 10.70 16.17 12.70
CA ARG A 789 11.52 17.23 12.12
C ARG A 789 12.46 17.85 13.15
N VAL A 790 13.72 17.99 12.79
CA VAL A 790 14.71 18.71 13.61
C VAL A 790 14.49 20.22 13.50
N THR A 791 14.54 20.93 14.63
CA THR A 791 14.33 22.40 14.68
C THR A 791 15.48 23.15 15.32
N LYS A 792 16.37 22.44 16.03
CA LYS A 792 17.55 22.99 16.70
C LYS A 792 18.78 22.29 16.16
N ALA A 793 19.82 23.05 15.86
CA ALA A 793 21.07 22.46 15.43
C ALA A 793 21.80 21.77 16.59
N GLY A 794 22.49 20.68 16.30
CA GLY A 794 23.29 19.95 17.28
C GLY A 794 23.28 18.44 17.06
N PHE A 795 23.61 17.70 18.12
CA PHE A 795 23.61 16.24 18.10
C PHE A 795 22.25 15.70 18.57
N HIS A 796 21.63 14.85 17.78
CA HIS A 796 20.34 14.23 18.10
C HIS A 796 20.37 12.72 17.92
N ILE A 797 19.55 12.04 18.72
CA ILE A 797 19.24 10.62 18.54
C ILE A 797 17.76 10.49 18.12
N MET A 798 17.51 9.78 17.03
CA MET A 798 16.17 9.47 16.53
C MET A 798 15.74 8.08 16.98
N GLU A 799 14.50 7.93 17.47
CA GLU A 799 13.91 6.61 17.72
C GLU A 799 13.85 5.73 16.46
N THR A 800 14.00 4.43 16.66
CA THR A 800 13.98 3.41 15.59
C THR A 800 13.01 2.30 15.98
N PRO A 801 11.75 2.35 15.49
CA PRO A 801 10.76 1.31 15.78
C PRO A 801 11.12 -0.07 15.23
N THR A 802 12.00 -0.11 14.22
CA THR A 802 12.51 -1.33 13.59
C THR A 802 14.02 -1.23 13.40
N ASP A 803 14.66 -2.35 13.08
CA ASP A 803 16.06 -2.38 12.63
C ASP A 803 16.19 -2.53 11.11
N GLN A 804 15.08 -2.40 10.38
CA GLN A 804 15.10 -2.46 8.93
C GLN A 804 15.81 -1.20 8.38
N PRO A 805 16.84 -1.36 7.52
CA PRO A 805 17.61 -0.25 6.98
C PRO A 805 16.78 0.82 6.26
N THR A 806 15.89 0.41 5.35
CA THR A 806 15.08 1.31 4.53
C THR A 806 14.11 2.13 5.37
N GLU A 807 13.44 1.51 6.34
CA GLU A 807 12.60 2.24 7.30
C GLU A 807 13.42 3.21 8.16
N THR A 808 14.62 2.81 8.61
CA THR A 808 15.49 3.71 9.38
C THR A 808 15.88 4.94 8.56
N LEU A 809 16.31 4.75 7.30
CA LEU A 809 16.65 5.85 6.40
C LEU A 809 15.46 6.73 6.04
N THR A 810 14.26 6.15 5.92
CA THR A 810 13.01 6.89 5.69
C THR A 810 12.69 7.80 6.88
N GLY A 811 12.81 7.29 8.10
CA GLY A 811 12.64 8.11 9.31
C GLY A 811 13.66 9.24 9.38
N LEU A 812 14.94 8.94 9.10
CA LEU A 812 16.01 9.94 9.05
C LEU A 812 15.72 11.00 7.98
N GLY A 813 15.29 10.60 6.78
CA GLY A 813 14.88 11.51 5.71
C GLY A 813 13.80 12.49 6.17
N ALA A 814 12.76 12.01 6.84
CA ALA A 814 11.70 12.88 7.38
C ALA A 814 12.20 13.90 8.43
N THR A 815 13.32 13.65 9.11
CA THR A 815 13.86 14.60 10.09
C THR A 815 14.45 15.86 9.45
N GLY A 816 14.86 15.81 8.18
CA GLY A 816 15.48 16.94 7.48
C GLY A 816 16.93 16.74 7.04
N VAL A 817 17.47 15.51 7.08
CA VAL A 817 18.88 15.26 6.73
C VAL A 817 19.16 15.44 5.24
N ASP A 818 20.25 16.13 4.93
CA ASP A 818 20.72 16.34 3.57
C ASP A 818 21.31 15.07 2.97
N LEU A 819 22.05 14.29 3.75
CA LEU A 819 22.72 13.06 3.32
C LEU A 819 22.95 12.15 4.52
N ALA A 820 23.18 10.87 4.24
CA ALA A 820 23.48 9.86 5.26
C ALA A 820 24.86 9.25 5.02
N LEU A 821 25.55 8.91 6.09
CA LEU A 821 26.78 8.13 6.07
C LEU A 821 26.58 6.87 6.92
N ALA A 822 26.83 5.70 6.32
CA ALA A 822 26.78 4.42 7.00
C ALA A 822 28.12 3.70 6.91
N HIS A 823 28.64 3.28 8.06
CA HIS A 823 29.64 2.21 8.08
C HIS A 823 28.93 0.85 7.99
N ILE A 824 29.29 0.06 6.97
CA ILE A 824 28.62 -1.20 6.65
C ILE A 824 29.53 -2.39 7.00
N VAL A 825 28.97 -3.34 7.74
CA VAL A 825 29.47 -4.71 7.85
C VAL A 825 28.41 -5.65 7.27
N GLY A 826 28.79 -6.42 6.24
CA GLY A 826 27.89 -7.33 5.53
C GLY A 826 27.38 -6.74 4.20
N ALA A 827 26.14 -7.09 3.85
CA ALA A 827 25.54 -6.65 2.59
C ALA A 827 25.33 -5.12 2.56
N PRO A 828 25.58 -4.45 1.41
CA PRO A 828 25.28 -3.05 1.22
C PRO A 828 23.79 -2.71 1.40
N TRP A 829 23.51 -1.47 1.73
CA TRP A 829 22.15 -0.96 1.92
C TRP A 829 21.59 -0.34 0.64
N GLN A 830 20.27 -0.42 0.49
CA GLN A 830 19.54 0.43 -0.46
C GLN A 830 19.60 1.87 0.04
N SER A 831 19.86 2.82 -0.87
CA SER A 831 19.80 4.24 -0.53
C SER A 831 18.36 4.72 -0.43
N HIS A 832 18.12 5.79 0.32
CA HIS A 832 16.86 6.52 0.22
C HIS A 832 16.78 7.29 -1.11
N VAL A 833 15.58 7.47 -1.65
CA VAL A 833 15.35 8.15 -2.94
C VAL A 833 15.79 9.62 -2.92
N MET A 834 15.52 10.34 -1.83
CA MET A 834 15.91 11.76 -1.67
C MET A 834 17.20 12.01 -0.90
N VAL A 835 17.63 11.02 -0.10
CA VAL A 835 18.75 11.18 0.83
C VAL A 835 19.87 10.28 0.34
N PRO A 836 20.91 10.84 -0.29
CA PRO A 836 22.03 10.04 -0.77
C PRO A 836 22.76 9.40 0.42
N LEU A 837 23.03 8.10 0.30
CA LEU A 837 23.71 7.31 1.32
C LEU A 837 25.15 7.02 0.90
N ILE A 838 26.11 7.60 1.63
CA ILE A 838 27.52 7.27 1.57
C ILE A 838 27.75 5.97 2.35
N GLN A 839 28.32 4.95 1.70
CA GLN A 839 28.60 3.65 2.30
C GLN A 839 30.11 3.42 2.41
N VAL A 840 30.56 3.18 3.62
CA VAL A 840 31.98 2.97 3.95
C VAL A 840 32.13 1.63 4.64
N SER A 841 33.21 0.91 4.37
CA SER A 841 33.51 -0.29 5.16
C SER A 841 35.00 -0.40 5.45
N THR A 842 35.31 -0.92 6.63
CA THR A 842 36.66 -1.38 7.02
C THR A 842 36.70 -2.90 7.23
N ASP A 843 35.58 -3.58 7.03
CA ASP A 843 35.49 -5.03 7.15
C ASP A 843 36.01 -5.68 5.87
N THR A 844 37.02 -6.56 6.02
CA THR A 844 37.72 -7.15 4.87
C THR A 844 36.83 -8.03 4.02
N THR A 845 35.87 -8.72 4.64
CA THR A 845 34.90 -9.57 3.91
C THR A 845 33.96 -8.71 3.07
N THR A 846 33.44 -7.64 3.66
CA THR A 846 32.58 -6.66 2.99
C THR A 846 33.31 -5.99 1.83
N GLN A 847 34.55 -5.54 2.03
CA GLN A 847 35.36 -4.94 0.96
C GLN A 847 35.66 -5.94 -0.17
N SER A 848 35.99 -7.18 0.16
CA SER A 848 36.27 -8.22 -0.85
C SER A 848 35.08 -8.47 -1.77
N ASN A 849 33.86 -8.44 -1.21
CA ASN A 849 32.64 -8.73 -1.97
C ASN A 849 32.08 -7.49 -2.67
N TYR A 850 32.17 -6.32 -2.05
CA TYR A 850 31.40 -5.13 -2.43
C TYR A 850 32.22 -3.85 -2.63
N SER A 851 33.54 -3.92 -2.77
CA SER A 851 34.40 -2.73 -2.94
C SER A 851 33.96 -1.75 -4.05
N ALA A 852 33.37 -2.25 -5.14
CA ALA A 852 32.86 -1.41 -6.24
C ALA A 852 31.49 -0.73 -5.96
N ASP A 853 30.88 -1.04 -4.81
CA ASP A 853 29.63 -0.45 -4.34
C ASP A 853 29.83 0.43 -3.09
N LEU A 854 31.03 0.39 -2.50
CA LEU A 854 31.42 1.25 -1.38
C LEU A 854 32.03 2.56 -1.91
N ASP A 855 31.75 3.65 -1.22
CA ASP A 855 32.31 4.97 -1.54
C ASP A 855 33.71 5.15 -0.95
N LEU A 856 33.98 4.55 0.21
CA LEU A 856 35.30 4.54 0.85
C LEU A 856 35.61 3.18 1.49
N LEU A 857 36.89 2.82 1.47
CA LEU A 857 37.43 1.59 2.07
C LEU A 857 38.18 1.86 3.40
N THR A 858 38.10 3.10 3.91
CA THR A 858 38.69 3.50 5.19
C THR A 858 37.71 4.39 5.94
N ALA A 859 37.73 4.34 7.27
CA ALA A 859 36.88 5.17 8.11
C ALA A 859 37.59 6.44 8.63
N HIS A 860 38.68 6.89 7.99
CA HIS A 860 39.45 8.04 8.48
C HIS A 860 38.64 9.34 8.39
N VAL A 861 38.50 10.05 9.52
CA VAL A 861 37.60 11.20 9.68
C VAL A 861 37.77 12.29 8.61
N ASP A 862 38.99 12.62 8.20
CA ASP A 862 39.23 13.66 7.19
C ASP A 862 38.75 13.24 5.79
N GLY A 863 38.85 11.94 5.46
CA GLY A 863 38.34 11.40 4.20
C GLY A 863 36.80 11.36 4.19
N LEU A 864 36.19 10.99 5.32
CA LEU A 864 34.74 11.04 5.48
C LEU A 864 34.21 12.46 5.32
N LEU A 865 34.85 13.45 5.97
CA LEU A 865 34.47 14.86 5.85
C LEU A 865 34.62 15.40 4.43
N ALA A 866 35.72 15.08 3.75
CA ALA A 866 35.93 15.49 2.36
C ALA A 866 34.82 14.95 1.44
N LEU A 867 34.48 13.67 1.56
CA LEU A 867 33.42 13.07 0.75
C LEU A 867 32.03 13.63 1.07
N ILE A 868 31.73 13.89 2.35
CA ILE A 868 30.49 14.57 2.76
C ILE A 868 30.37 15.93 2.07
N VAL A 869 31.46 16.70 2.02
CA VAL A 869 31.50 18.00 1.33
C VAL A 869 31.29 17.83 -0.17
N GLU A 870 31.90 16.84 -0.81
CA GLU A 870 31.71 16.58 -2.25
C GLU A 870 30.26 16.19 -2.57
N VAL A 871 29.62 15.33 -1.76
CA VAL A 871 28.22 14.94 -1.90
C VAL A 871 27.29 16.14 -1.66
N ALA A 872 27.51 16.89 -0.58
CA ALA A 872 26.74 18.11 -0.29
C ALA A 872 26.91 19.19 -1.37
N SER A 873 28.07 19.21 -2.04
CA SER A 873 28.36 20.09 -3.18
C SER A 873 27.82 19.58 -4.51
N ARG A 874 27.19 18.38 -4.54
CA ARG A 874 26.73 17.68 -5.74
C ARG A 874 27.84 17.39 -6.75
N GLN A 875 29.07 17.28 -6.27
CA GLN A 875 30.25 16.93 -7.08
C GLN A 875 30.51 15.43 -7.11
N TYR A 876 29.94 14.69 -6.15
CA TYR A 876 29.98 13.24 -6.09
C TYR A 876 28.59 12.68 -5.80
N THR A 877 28.21 11.61 -6.51
CA THR A 877 27.00 10.84 -6.26
C THR A 877 27.40 9.49 -5.67
N PRO A 878 26.90 9.10 -4.47
CA PRO A 878 27.25 7.82 -3.88
C PRO A 878 26.96 6.64 -4.79
N GLN A 879 27.83 5.62 -4.78
CA GLN A 879 27.87 4.55 -5.78
C GLN A 879 26.49 3.89 -5.98
N LEU A 880 25.91 3.33 -4.93
CA LEU A 880 24.63 2.62 -5.02
C LEU A 880 23.43 3.55 -5.25
N HIS A 881 23.51 4.80 -4.80
CA HIS A 881 22.50 5.81 -5.10
C HIS A 881 22.49 6.12 -6.61
N GLY A 882 23.66 6.38 -7.21
CA GLY A 882 23.80 6.65 -8.65
C GLY A 882 23.45 5.46 -9.55
N LYS A 883 23.57 4.22 -9.04
CA LYS A 883 23.15 3.00 -9.74
C LYS A 883 21.63 2.74 -9.66
N GLY A 884 20.88 3.56 -8.91
CA GLY A 884 19.44 3.42 -8.72
C GLY A 884 19.03 2.32 -7.73
N ASN A 885 19.94 1.85 -6.87
CA ASN A 885 19.60 0.92 -5.79
C ASN A 885 18.94 1.69 -4.63
N THR A 886 17.75 2.23 -4.90
CA THR A 886 17.02 3.13 -3.99
C THR A 886 15.68 2.56 -3.59
N ASP A 887 15.22 2.88 -2.38
CA ASP A 887 13.91 2.46 -1.89
C ASP A 887 13.30 3.45 -0.87
N PHE A 888 12.01 3.29 -0.61
CA PHE A 888 11.27 4.07 0.38
C PHE A 888 10.27 3.15 1.09
N GLN A 889 10.32 3.11 2.42
CA GLN A 889 9.42 2.25 3.19
C GLN A 889 9.12 2.88 4.56
N LEU A 890 7.84 2.90 4.90
CA LEU A 890 7.36 3.42 6.17
C LEU A 890 7.20 2.28 7.18
N THR A 891 7.59 2.55 8.42
CA THR A 891 7.33 1.64 9.54
C THR A 891 5.90 1.82 10.02
N ARG A 892 5.26 0.72 10.43
CA ARG A 892 3.97 0.76 11.12
C ARG A 892 4.10 0.82 12.65
N GLY A 893 5.33 0.76 13.18
CA GLY A 893 5.59 0.73 14.61
C GLY A 893 5.03 -0.52 15.30
N LEU A 894 5.00 -0.49 16.64
CA LEU A 894 4.62 -1.65 17.47
C LEU A 894 3.15 -2.08 17.28
N LEU A 895 2.24 -1.11 17.19
CA LEU A 895 0.80 -1.35 17.07
C LEU A 895 0.34 -1.44 15.60
N GLY A 896 1.27 -1.43 14.65
CA GLY A 896 0.97 -1.58 13.24
C GLY A 896 0.30 -2.90 12.88
N ILE A 897 -0.88 -2.84 12.26
CA ILE A 897 -1.57 -3.99 11.65
C ILE A 897 -2.40 -3.49 10.46
N SER A 898 -2.66 -4.35 9.47
CA SER A 898 -3.64 -4.06 8.43
C SER A 898 -5.00 -4.63 8.79
N MET A 899 -6.02 -3.80 8.59
CA MET A 899 -7.42 -4.20 8.59
C MET A 899 -7.96 -4.10 7.20
#